data_AF-A0A8S2M576-F1
#
_entry.id   AF-A0A8S2M576-F1
#
_cell.length_a   1.000
_cell.length_b   1.000
_cell.length_c   1.000
_cell.angle_alpha   90.00
_cell.angle_beta   90.00
_cell.angle_gamma   90.00
#
_symmetry.space_group_name_H-M   'P 1'
#
loop_
_entity.id
_entity.type
_entity.pdbx_description
1 polymer ?
#
loop_
_entity_poly.entity_id
_entity_poly.type
_entity_poly.pdbx_seq_one_letter_code
_entity_poly.pdbx_strand_id
1 'polypeptide(L)'
;MSDRYFENQYNDYNGETYLTSNNQLIPEIYSNVTHWIEHYTRKLERHIDRIDPSDGSVYTGSAGIALLYLRLAILFPSEKDNYKSKAKMLIDSGLQQVNGKRISFLTGDPGPLAIAAVIYNDLNDQSMANRCIDKIISMKDDAASDSKPDEFLYGRAGYLYSLIFVRRKIRSDIIDNRIVTEVFESIIKSGEKYAKETRSRSPLMYQWHDKEYMGAAHGVSGIIYLLLNVAQDDLCSNLRPYIQSHLLPTVEFLTVTRLPSGNYLSSNVLNSNECEELKDELKRVKRQLLGKTGDAKNVQNGPALEYEQLRRKIETHARELSYFTTDQLNKISEKLSDADDKLKWKNVIERFGDQSRVLLASIRNITNVDGYQTWREHEHRSLSKLMQARLNYLQNPVTPCTDVKRFTCDINKGCGYGCEIHHAIHCFHIAYALGRPMILQSSGWRYNPSGFDQIFQPPSLNCNKSMASGASSWNTYKTADVVKIPLIDDIHPRTEFMPMSIPADISERLIRLYGNPFAWFTGQLMKYLLRPQDWLMEFMKKKFEQIKFETPIVGIHVRRTDKVGTEAAFHDISEYMRHVEDYYITYQYQNPNSKFTKRVYLATDDPSVFNDARTKYPDYVFYGDTVVAQSAQLNTRYGTESLKGVLLDIHFLSLSDYLVCTFSSQVCRVAYEIMQQRVIDGAWRVQPLDDVYYFGGQNPHNQRAVISHKAIWPNEFSFERDHIIGTEGNHWNGFSKGSDKTNGQSGLYPSYKAEEIVNIGEMYTYPEIQIEENDL
;
A
#
# COMPACT_ATOMS: atom_id res chain seq x y z
N MET A 1 -6.82 -34.14 -20.41
CA MET A 1 -7.46 -32.97 -21.04
C MET A 1 -6.33 -32.14 -21.62
N SER A 2 -6.46 -31.67 -22.87
CA SER A 2 -5.53 -30.68 -23.44
C SER A 2 -5.44 -29.49 -22.49
N ASP A 3 -4.25 -28.92 -22.35
CA ASP A 3 -4.03 -27.72 -21.53
C ASP A 3 -5.12 -26.67 -21.84
N ARG A 4 -5.83 -26.18 -20.81
CA ARG A 4 -6.96 -25.23 -20.97
C ARG A 4 -6.50 -23.79 -21.24
N TYR A 5 -5.27 -23.61 -21.68
CA TYR A 5 -4.69 -22.33 -22.03
C TYR A 5 -4.00 -22.41 -23.39
N PHE A 6 -3.92 -21.27 -24.06
CA PHE A 6 -3.08 -21.11 -25.24
C PHE A 6 -1.77 -20.48 -24.79
N GLU A 7 -0.63 -21.03 -25.21
CA GLU A 7 0.67 -20.41 -24.95
C GLU A 7 0.70 -19.05 -25.63
N ASN A 8 0.94 -17.97 -24.86
CA ASN A 8 1.01 -16.62 -25.40
C ASN A 8 2.23 -16.53 -26.33
N GLN A 9 1.98 -16.48 -27.65
CA GLN A 9 3.04 -16.38 -28.66
C GLN A 9 3.53 -14.95 -28.86
N TYR A 10 2.94 -13.98 -28.16
CA TYR A 10 3.29 -12.57 -28.22
C TYR A 10 4.17 -12.18 -27.03
N ASN A 11 5.07 -11.22 -27.24
CA ASN A 11 5.87 -10.65 -26.17
C ASN A 11 4.96 -10.02 -25.10
N ASP A 12 5.39 -10.08 -23.84
CA ASP A 12 4.72 -9.37 -22.77
C ASP A 12 4.70 -7.86 -23.03
N TYR A 13 3.64 -7.18 -22.58
CA TYR A 13 3.49 -5.74 -22.75
C TYR A 13 4.67 -4.99 -22.12
N ASN A 14 5.37 -4.20 -22.93
CA ASN A 14 6.62 -3.53 -22.57
C ASN A 14 6.44 -2.03 -22.22
N GLY A 15 5.20 -1.53 -22.13
CA GLY A 15 4.91 -0.12 -21.87
C GLY A 15 4.78 0.76 -23.11
N GLU A 16 4.86 0.21 -24.32
CA GLU A 16 4.63 0.96 -25.57
C GLU A 16 3.20 1.51 -25.65
N THR A 17 3.08 2.81 -25.95
CA THR A 17 1.76 3.45 -26.11
C THR A 17 1.27 3.26 -27.54
N TYR A 18 0.25 2.42 -27.70
CA TYR A 18 -0.44 2.19 -28.99
C TYR A 18 -1.47 3.26 -29.36
N LEU A 19 -1.45 4.38 -28.62
CA LEU A 19 -2.33 5.52 -28.79
C LEU A 19 -1.54 6.76 -29.21
N THR A 20 -2.14 7.58 -30.06
CA THR A 20 -1.67 8.93 -30.37
C THR A 20 -1.89 9.86 -29.17
N SER A 21 -1.33 11.06 -29.22
CA SER A 21 -1.56 12.12 -28.23
C SER A 21 -3.03 12.49 -28.01
N ASN A 22 -3.93 12.08 -28.92
CA ASN A 22 -5.37 12.32 -28.85
C ASN A 22 -6.16 11.06 -28.41
N ASN A 23 -5.51 10.07 -27.81
CA ASN A 23 -6.11 8.78 -27.41
C ASN A 23 -6.75 7.98 -28.57
N GLN A 24 -6.24 8.13 -29.79
CA GLN A 24 -6.65 7.30 -30.94
C GLN A 24 -5.62 6.21 -31.22
N LEU A 25 -6.01 5.05 -31.74
CA LEU A 25 -5.05 4.03 -32.18
C LEU A 25 -4.06 4.62 -33.20
N ILE A 26 -2.78 4.30 -33.06
CA ILE A 26 -1.78 4.70 -34.07
C ILE A 26 -2.15 4.13 -35.45
N PRO A 27 -1.83 4.85 -36.56
CA PRO A 27 -2.32 4.50 -37.89
C PRO A 27 -2.05 3.07 -38.33
N GLU A 28 -0.88 2.53 -37.97
CA GLU A 28 -0.49 1.15 -38.28
C GLU A 28 -1.40 0.12 -37.61
N ILE A 29 -1.64 0.27 -36.31
CA ILE A 29 -2.53 -0.63 -35.56
C ILE A 29 -3.97 -0.47 -36.03
N TYR A 30 -4.41 0.76 -36.25
CA TYR A 30 -5.75 1.03 -36.79
C TYR A 30 -5.95 0.32 -38.14
N SER A 31 -4.97 0.43 -39.06
CA SER A 31 -5.00 -0.25 -40.36
C SER A 31 -5.04 -1.77 -40.22
N ASN A 32 -4.18 -2.34 -39.36
CA ASN A 32 -4.15 -3.78 -39.11
C ASN A 32 -5.46 -4.30 -38.52
N VAL A 33 -6.01 -3.63 -37.51
CA VAL A 33 -7.30 -4.00 -36.89
C VAL A 33 -8.42 -3.91 -37.93
N THR A 34 -8.45 -2.84 -38.73
CA THR A 34 -9.45 -2.65 -39.80
C THR A 34 -9.37 -3.77 -40.83
N HIS A 35 -8.17 -4.12 -41.29
CA HIS A 35 -7.94 -5.23 -42.22
C HIS A 35 -8.51 -6.55 -41.70
N TRP A 36 -8.26 -6.88 -40.42
CA TRP A 36 -8.76 -8.12 -39.82
C TRP A 36 -10.28 -8.09 -39.62
N ILE A 37 -10.87 -6.95 -39.25
CA ILE A 37 -12.33 -6.79 -39.17
C ILE A 37 -12.96 -7.10 -40.54
N GLU A 38 -12.44 -6.51 -41.62
CA GLU A 38 -12.93 -6.80 -42.97
C GLU A 38 -12.73 -8.27 -43.36
N HIS A 39 -11.55 -8.83 -43.08
CA HIS A 39 -11.23 -10.22 -43.40
C HIS A 39 -12.22 -11.19 -42.72
N TYR A 40 -12.43 -11.03 -41.42
CA TYR A 40 -13.34 -11.90 -40.66
C TYR A 40 -14.81 -11.64 -40.99
N THR A 41 -15.19 -10.40 -41.32
CA THR A 41 -16.54 -10.09 -41.82
C THR A 41 -16.81 -10.81 -43.14
N ARG A 42 -15.88 -10.77 -44.10
CA ARG A 42 -16.01 -11.53 -45.36
C ARG A 42 -16.06 -13.03 -45.12
N LYS A 43 -15.30 -13.54 -44.16
CA LYS A 43 -15.31 -14.96 -43.79
C LYS A 43 -16.65 -15.38 -43.19
N LEU A 44 -17.23 -14.55 -42.33
CA LEU A 44 -18.57 -14.72 -41.79
C LEU A 44 -19.61 -14.75 -42.91
N GLU A 45 -19.56 -13.78 -43.83
CA GLU A 45 -20.51 -13.66 -44.94
C GLU A 45 -20.52 -14.89 -45.86
N ARG A 46 -19.35 -15.47 -46.14
CA ARG A 46 -19.24 -16.72 -46.92
C ARG A 46 -19.88 -17.93 -46.25
N HIS A 47 -20.12 -17.87 -44.94
CA HIS A 47 -20.63 -18.97 -44.14
C HIS A 47 -21.93 -18.60 -43.42
N ILE A 48 -22.60 -17.51 -43.83
CA ILE A 48 -23.80 -17.00 -43.18
C ILE A 48 -24.94 -18.03 -43.21
N ASP A 49 -25.02 -18.85 -44.25
CA ASP A 49 -26.02 -19.91 -44.41
C ASP A 49 -25.84 -21.08 -43.41
N ARG A 50 -24.73 -21.11 -42.65
CA ARG A 50 -24.46 -22.13 -41.61
C ARG A 50 -25.00 -21.74 -40.23
N ILE A 51 -25.58 -20.55 -40.09
CA ILE A 51 -26.22 -20.14 -38.83
C ILE A 51 -27.41 -21.06 -38.57
N ASP A 52 -27.57 -21.50 -37.32
CA ASP A 52 -28.76 -22.24 -36.91
C ASP A 52 -29.99 -21.34 -37.04
N PRO A 53 -30.93 -21.62 -37.95
CA PRO A 53 -32.11 -20.78 -38.16
C PRO A 53 -33.06 -20.77 -36.96
N SER A 54 -32.91 -21.72 -36.02
CA SER A 54 -33.68 -21.78 -34.77
C SER A 54 -33.08 -20.93 -33.65
N ASP A 55 -31.83 -20.46 -33.79
CA ASP A 55 -31.18 -19.61 -32.81
C ASP A 55 -31.29 -18.13 -33.20
N GLY A 56 -32.33 -17.48 -32.66
CA GLY A 56 -32.52 -16.04 -32.78
C GLY A 56 -31.77 -15.20 -31.75
N SER A 57 -31.00 -15.80 -30.83
CA SER A 57 -30.41 -15.09 -29.68
C SER A 57 -29.26 -14.15 -30.06
N VAL A 58 -28.84 -13.30 -29.12
CA VAL A 58 -27.68 -12.41 -29.30
C VAL A 58 -26.37 -13.13 -29.03
N TYR A 59 -26.37 -14.14 -28.15
CA TYR A 59 -25.19 -14.85 -27.70
C TYR A 59 -24.55 -15.70 -28.81
N THR A 60 -25.37 -16.47 -29.52
CA THR A 60 -24.93 -17.42 -30.56
C THR A 60 -25.71 -17.32 -31.87
N GLY A 61 -26.82 -16.58 -31.88
CA GLY A 61 -27.79 -16.57 -32.95
C GLY A 61 -27.71 -15.37 -33.92
N SER A 62 -28.73 -15.28 -34.78
CA SER A 62 -28.80 -14.27 -35.85
C SER A 62 -28.82 -12.83 -35.34
N ALA A 63 -29.40 -12.58 -34.16
CA ALA A 63 -29.46 -11.24 -33.57
C ALA A 63 -28.07 -10.72 -33.15
N GLY A 64 -27.17 -11.60 -32.73
CA GLY A 64 -25.78 -11.23 -32.41
C GLY A 64 -25.03 -10.72 -33.64
N ILE A 65 -25.29 -11.34 -34.78
CA ILE A 65 -24.72 -10.93 -36.07
C ILE A 65 -25.39 -9.64 -36.57
N ALA A 66 -26.70 -9.48 -36.37
CA ALA A 66 -27.37 -8.20 -36.64
C ALA A 66 -26.76 -7.05 -35.81
N LEU A 67 -26.45 -7.29 -34.53
CA LEU A 67 -25.76 -6.33 -33.67
C LEU A 67 -24.34 -6.02 -34.16
N LEU A 68 -23.60 -7.01 -34.65
CA LEU A 68 -22.30 -6.80 -35.31
C LEU A 68 -22.46 -5.86 -36.51
N TYR A 69 -23.42 -6.10 -37.40
CA TYR A 69 -23.65 -5.24 -38.56
C TYR A 69 -24.06 -3.81 -38.19
N LEU A 70 -24.83 -3.62 -37.12
CA LEU A 70 -25.09 -2.27 -36.58
C LEU A 70 -23.80 -1.56 -36.15
N ARG A 71 -22.83 -2.29 -35.56
CA ARG A 71 -21.53 -1.72 -35.19
C ARG A 71 -20.67 -1.42 -36.41
N LEU A 72 -20.66 -2.31 -37.41
CA LEU A 72 -19.95 -2.08 -38.67
C LEU A 72 -20.51 -0.85 -39.41
N ALA A 73 -21.82 -0.63 -39.39
CA ALA A 73 -22.44 0.56 -39.98
C ALA A 73 -21.96 1.89 -39.34
N ILE A 74 -21.53 1.87 -38.07
CA ILE A 74 -20.95 3.03 -37.37
C ILE A 74 -19.47 3.19 -37.74
N LEU A 75 -18.72 2.07 -37.79
CA LEU A 75 -17.28 2.08 -38.08
C LEU A 75 -16.97 2.36 -39.55
N PHE A 76 -17.85 1.96 -40.47
CA PHE A 76 -17.70 2.08 -41.92
C PHE A 76 -18.89 2.83 -42.55
N PRO A 77 -18.95 4.16 -42.41
CA PRO A 77 -20.09 4.95 -42.87
C PRO A 77 -20.37 4.85 -44.37
N SER A 78 -19.37 4.54 -45.20
CA SER A 78 -19.52 4.35 -46.65
C SER A 78 -20.37 3.15 -47.03
N GLU A 79 -20.46 2.13 -46.16
CA GLU A 79 -21.26 0.92 -46.37
C GLU A 79 -22.45 0.84 -45.41
N LYS A 80 -22.76 1.95 -44.73
CA LYS A 80 -23.78 2.02 -43.68
C LYS A 80 -25.12 1.40 -44.10
N ASP A 81 -25.62 1.74 -45.29
CA ASP A 81 -26.93 1.26 -45.76
C ASP A 81 -26.92 -0.24 -46.09
N ASN A 82 -25.81 -0.76 -46.63
CA ASN A 82 -25.61 -2.19 -46.87
C ASN A 82 -25.62 -2.97 -45.55
N TYR A 83 -24.86 -2.50 -44.55
CA TYR A 83 -24.82 -3.14 -43.24
C TYR A 83 -26.16 -3.05 -42.50
N LYS A 84 -26.87 -1.91 -42.59
CA LYS A 84 -28.23 -1.79 -42.04
C LYS A 84 -29.21 -2.76 -42.68
N SER A 85 -29.15 -2.94 -44.00
CA SER A 85 -29.99 -3.89 -44.73
C SER A 85 -29.74 -5.34 -44.26
N LYS A 86 -28.46 -5.73 -44.16
CA LYS A 86 -28.06 -7.05 -43.64
C LYS A 86 -28.49 -7.26 -42.18
N ALA A 87 -28.32 -6.25 -41.33
CA ALA A 87 -28.78 -6.29 -39.95
C ALA A 87 -30.31 -6.51 -39.87
N LYS A 88 -31.08 -5.83 -40.73
CA LYS A 88 -32.54 -5.99 -40.81
C LYS A 88 -32.92 -7.43 -41.21
N MET A 89 -32.30 -7.99 -42.24
CA MET A 89 -32.61 -9.35 -42.67
C MET A 89 -32.39 -10.38 -41.55
N LEU A 90 -31.27 -10.26 -40.83
CA LEU A 90 -30.92 -11.19 -39.76
C LEU A 90 -31.79 -11.03 -38.52
N ILE A 91 -32.15 -9.78 -38.18
CA ILE A 91 -33.03 -9.54 -37.02
C ILE A 91 -34.46 -10.01 -37.28
N ASP A 92 -34.95 -9.91 -38.52
CA ASP A 92 -36.28 -10.40 -38.89
C ASP A 92 -36.39 -11.92 -38.71
N SER A 93 -35.32 -12.65 -39.06
CA SER A 93 -35.22 -14.09 -38.78
C SER A 93 -35.20 -14.35 -37.26
N GLY A 94 -34.41 -13.58 -36.51
CA GLY A 94 -34.32 -13.74 -35.04
C GLY A 94 -35.64 -13.49 -34.33
N LEU A 95 -36.44 -12.51 -34.79
CA LEU A 95 -37.75 -12.19 -34.25
C LEU A 95 -38.76 -13.34 -34.39
N GLN A 96 -38.61 -14.22 -35.39
CA GLN A 96 -39.47 -15.39 -35.56
C GLN A 96 -39.27 -16.43 -34.45
N GLN A 97 -38.12 -16.43 -33.77
CA GLN A 97 -37.78 -17.39 -32.71
C GLN A 97 -38.19 -16.91 -31.30
N VAL A 98 -38.65 -15.66 -31.16
CA VAL A 98 -39.08 -15.05 -29.89
C VAL A 98 -40.36 -15.72 -29.39
N ASN A 99 -40.26 -16.42 -28.26
CA ASN A 99 -41.30 -17.35 -27.76
C ASN A 99 -41.69 -17.16 -26.28
N GLY A 100 -41.11 -16.18 -25.58
CA GLY A 100 -41.40 -15.78 -24.21
C GLY A 100 -40.68 -16.59 -23.13
N LYS A 101 -39.77 -17.51 -23.47
CA LYS A 101 -39.20 -18.46 -22.48
C LYS A 101 -38.04 -17.90 -21.65
N ARG A 102 -37.25 -16.97 -22.19
CA ARG A 102 -35.99 -16.51 -21.57
C ARG A 102 -35.94 -14.98 -21.53
N ILE A 103 -35.53 -14.44 -20.38
CA ILE A 103 -35.58 -13.01 -20.07
C ILE A 103 -34.19 -12.41 -19.86
N SER A 104 -33.37 -12.41 -20.91
CA SER A 104 -32.07 -11.74 -20.90
C SER A 104 -31.75 -11.18 -22.29
N PHE A 105 -30.89 -10.16 -22.35
CA PHE A 105 -30.37 -9.62 -23.60
C PHE A 105 -29.55 -10.64 -24.41
N LEU A 106 -28.72 -11.46 -23.77
CA LEU A 106 -27.80 -12.32 -24.52
C LEU A 106 -28.50 -13.57 -25.06
N THR A 107 -29.15 -14.33 -24.18
CA THR A 107 -29.69 -15.65 -24.53
C THR A 107 -31.21 -15.68 -24.62
N GLY A 108 -31.87 -14.56 -24.33
CA GLY A 108 -33.31 -14.46 -24.26
C GLY A 108 -33.91 -13.48 -25.26
N ASP A 109 -35.24 -13.44 -25.24
CA ASP A 109 -36.08 -12.67 -26.14
C ASP A 109 -35.90 -11.15 -26.07
N PRO A 110 -35.61 -10.55 -24.89
CA PRO A 110 -35.35 -9.12 -24.80
C PRO A 110 -34.22 -8.62 -25.71
N GLY A 111 -33.21 -9.44 -25.99
CA GLY A 111 -32.08 -9.07 -26.85
C GLY A 111 -32.46 -8.80 -28.30
N PRO A 112 -33.01 -9.81 -29.01
CA PRO A 112 -33.46 -9.64 -30.39
C PRO A 112 -34.50 -8.52 -30.52
N LEU A 113 -35.42 -8.41 -29.55
CA LEU A 113 -36.41 -7.33 -29.53
C LEU A 113 -35.75 -5.95 -29.36
N ALA A 114 -34.76 -5.81 -28.48
CA ALA A 114 -34.07 -4.54 -28.24
C ALA A 114 -33.25 -4.11 -29.47
N ILE A 115 -32.57 -5.05 -30.13
CA ILE A 115 -31.83 -4.80 -31.37
C ILE A 115 -32.80 -4.44 -32.51
N ALA A 116 -33.91 -5.17 -32.64
CA ALA A 116 -34.95 -4.88 -33.62
C ALA A 116 -35.53 -3.47 -33.42
N ALA A 117 -35.86 -3.10 -32.19
CA ALA A 117 -36.37 -1.77 -31.87
C ALA A 117 -35.45 -0.66 -32.38
N VAL A 118 -34.13 -0.81 -32.18
CA VAL A 118 -33.13 0.14 -32.67
C VAL A 118 -33.06 0.14 -34.20
N ILE A 119 -33.02 -1.04 -34.85
CA ILE A 119 -32.96 -1.14 -36.31
C ILE A 119 -34.20 -0.51 -36.95
N TYR A 120 -35.39 -0.84 -36.48
CA TYR A 120 -36.65 -0.34 -37.04
C TYR A 120 -36.81 1.16 -36.79
N ASN A 121 -36.39 1.66 -35.63
CA ASN A 121 -36.34 3.10 -35.37
C ASN A 121 -35.40 3.81 -36.35
N ASP A 122 -34.21 3.25 -36.59
CA ASP A 122 -33.21 3.76 -37.54
C ASP A 122 -33.68 3.74 -39.00
N LEU A 123 -34.65 2.88 -39.33
CA LEU A 123 -35.30 2.78 -40.63
C LEU A 123 -36.61 3.59 -40.72
N ASN A 124 -36.93 4.38 -39.68
CA ASN A 124 -38.16 5.16 -39.55
C ASN A 124 -39.46 4.33 -39.50
N ASP A 125 -39.39 3.03 -39.19
CA ASP A 125 -40.56 2.19 -38.93
C ASP A 125 -40.88 2.22 -37.42
N GLN A 126 -41.53 3.31 -37.01
CA GLN A 126 -41.91 3.53 -35.62
C GLN A 126 -42.94 2.51 -35.12
N SER A 127 -43.76 1.95 -36.02
CA SER A 127 -44.77 0.95 -35.65
C SER A 127 -44.11 -0.33 -35.17
N MET A 128 -43.16 -0.86 -35.95
CA MET A 128 -42.44 -2.07 -35.56
C MET A 128 -41.49 -1.84 -34.39
N ALA A 129 -40.84 -0.67 -34.32
CA ALA A 129 -39.99 -0.30 -33.20
C ALA A 129 -40.78 -0.30 -31.88
N ASN A 130 -41.93 0.38 -31.83
CA ASN A 130 -42.77 0.42 -30.64
C ASN A 130 -43.32 -0.97 -30.28
N ARG A 131 -43.73 -1.78 -31.27
CA ARG A 131 -44.16 -3.16 -31.03
C ARG A 131 -43.09 -4.01 -30.34
N CYS A 132 -41.83 -3.84 -30.73
CA CYS A 132 -40.71 -4.54 -30.09
C CYS A 132 -40.52 -4.06 -28.64
N ILE A 133 -40.59 -2.74 -28.41
CA ILE A 133 -40.46 -2.14 -27.08
C ILE A 133 -41.59 -2.59 -26.15
N ASP A 134 -42.84 -2.56 -26.62
CA ASP A 134 -44.00 -3.02 -25.86
C ASP A 134 -43.86 -4.49 -25.47
N LYS A 135 -43.32 -5.33 -26.37
CA LYS A 135 -43.06 -6.74 -26.07
C LYS A 135 -41.97 -6.92 -25.02
N ILE A 136 -40.91 -6.10 -25.03
CA ILE A 136 -39.89 -6.09 -23.96
C ILE A 136 -40.56 -5.72 -22.64
N ILE A 137 -41.31 -4.60 -22.61
CA ILE A 137 -41.99 -4.10 -21.40
C ILE A 137 -42.97 -5.14 -20.83
N SER A 138 -43.67 -5.89 -21.69
CA SER A 138 -44.61 -6.92 -21.25
C SER A 138 -43.97 -8.06 -20.44
N MET A 139 -42.63 -8.21 -20.51
CA MET A 139 -41.87 -9.21 -19.76
C MET A 139 -41.44 -8.73 -18.38
N LYS A 140 -41.77 -7.50 -17.97
CA LYS A 140 -41.31 -6.90 -16.70
C LYS A 140 -41.72 -7.73 -15.48
N ASP A 141 -42.92 -8.30 -15.48
CA ASP A 141 -43.44 -9.04 -14.33
C ASP A 141 -42.78 -10.43 -14.23
N ASP A 142 -42.47 -11.06 -15.37
CA ASP A 142 -41.66 -12.29 -15.41
C ASP A 142 -40.25 -12.03 -14.89
N ALA A 143 -39.65 -10.88 -15.25
CA ALA A 143 -38.35 -10.43 -14.77
C ALA A 143 -38.34 -10.06 -13.28
N ALA A 144 -39.42 -9.47 -12.75
CA ALA A 144 -39.54 -9.17 -11.33
C ALA A 144 -39.85 -10.41 -10.47
N SER A 145 -40.23 -11.54 -11.08
CA SER A 145 -40.54 -12.77 -10.34
C SER A 145 -39.31 -13.42 -9.70
N ASP A 146 -39.46 -14.00 -8.50
CA ASP A 146 -38.40 -14.71 -7.75
C ASP A 146 -37.86 -15.98 -8.44
N SER A 147 -38.49 -16.41 -9.53
CA SER A 147 -38.14 -17.65 -10.25
C SER A 147 -36.93 -17.52 -11.18
N LYS A 148 -36.40 -16.30 -11.34
CA LYS A 148 -35.39 -15.99 -12.36
C LYS A 148 -34.05 -15.69 -11.73
N PRO A 149 -32.94 -16.13 -12.37
CA PRO A 149 -31.62 -15.78 -11.89
C PRO A 149 -31.37 -14.27 -12.07
N ASP A 150 -30.42 -13.73 -11.31
CA ASP A 150 -30.05 -12.31 -11.38
C ASP A 150 -28.94 -12.03 -12.41
N GLU A 151 -28.26 -13.07 -12.88
CA GLU A 151 -27.05 -12.94 -13.70
C GLU A 151 -27.29 -12.49 -15.15
N PHE A 152 -26.21 -12.20 -15.87
CA PHE A 152 -26.27 -11.44 -17.12
C PHE A 152 -26.77 -12.28 -18.32
N LEU A 153 -26.47 -13.58 -18.39
CA LEU A 153 -26.74 -14.38 -19.59
C LEU A 153 -28.20 -14.83 -19.68
N TYR A 154 -28.82 -15.19 -18.57
CA TYR A 154 -30.16 -15.78 -18.51
C TYR A 154 -31.12 -15.01 -17.59
N GLY A 155 -30.61 -14.02 -16.85
CA GLY A 155 -31.31 -13.40 -15.74
C GLY A 155 -31.65 -11.91 -15.86
N ARG A 156 -32.10 -11.38 -14.71
CA ARG A 156 -32.63 -10.01 -14.56
C ARG A 156 -31.63 -8.94 -14.96
N ALA A 157 -30.33 -9.12 -14.71
CA ALA A 157 -29.32 -8.18 -15.18
C ALA A 157 -29.33 -8.09 -16.72
N GLY A 158 -29.41 -9.23 -17.42
CA GLY A 158 -29.53 -9.21 -18.88
C GLY A 158 -30.80 -8.50 -19.37
N TYR A 159 -31.93 -8.70 -18.69
CA TYR A 159 -33.17 -7.99 -19.01
C TYR A 159 -33.04 -6.47 -18.78
N LEU A 160 -32.50 -6.07 -17.62
CA LEU A 160 -32.24 -4.66 -17.27
C LEU A 160 -31.33 -4.00 -18.32
N TYR A 161 -30.30 -4.70 -18.80
CA TYR A 161 -29.46 -4.22 -19.89
C TYR A 161 -30.26 -3.96 -21.17
N SER A 162 -31.25 -4.79 -21.50
CA SER A 162 -32.12 -4.59 -22.68
C SER A 162 -32.91 -3.28 -22.60
N LEU A 163 -33.47 -2.97 -21.43
CA LEU A 163 -34.19 -1.72 -21.19
C LEU A 163 -33.27 -0.50 -21.38
N ILE A 164 -32.08 -0.55 -20.78
CA ILE A 164 -31.10 0.54 -20.84
C ILE A 164 -30.52 0.68 -22.25
N PHE A 165 -30.30 -0.43 -22.96
CA PHE A 165 -29.85 -0.44 -24.35
C PHE A 165 -30.82 0.33 -25.24
N VAL A 166 -32.13 0.06 -25.15
CA VAL A 166 -33.16 0.78 -25.90
C VAL A 166 -33.19 2.27 -25.52
N ARG A 167 -33.20 2.59 -24.22
CA ARG A 167 -33.21 3.99 -23.74
C ARG A 167 -32.01 4.79 -24.24
N ARG A 168 -30.82 4.19 -24.28
CA ARG A 168 -29.59 4.85 -24.74
C ARG A 168 -29.49 4.97 -26.26
N LYS A 169 -30.13 4.08 -27.01
CA LYS A 169 -30.03 4.02 -28.48
C LYS A 169 -31.14 4.75 -29.21
N ILE A 170 -32.33 4.87 -28.63
CA ILE A 170 -33.48 5.53 -29.26
C ILE A 170 -33.74 6.89 -28.60
N ARG A 171 -34.27 6.88 -27.37
CA ARG A 171 -34.41 8.06 -26.51
C ARG A 171 -34.61 7.63 -25.06
N SER A 172 -34.29 8.52 -24.13
CA SER A 172 -34.26 8.24 -22.70
C SER A 172 -35.63 8.01 -22.05
N ASP A 173 -36.71 8.56 -22.60
CA ASP A 173 -38.08 8.52 -22.07
C ASP A 173 -38.96 7.42 -22.70
N ILE A 174 -38.42 6.64 -23.64
CA ILE A 174 -39.22 5.63 -24.37
C ILE A 174 -39.64 4.43 -23.52
N ILE A 175 -38.96 4.20 -22.40
CA ILE A 175 -39.31 3.21 -21.39
C ILE A 175 -39.41 3.95 -20.05
N ASP A 176 -40.54 3.76 -19.36
CA ASP A 176 -40.78 4.39 -18.06
C ASP A 176 -39.69 3.98 -17.06
N ASN A 177 -39.12 4.98 -16.38
CA ASN A 177 -38.10 4.80 -15.35
C ASN A 177 -38.58 3.91 -14.19
N ARG A 178 -39.90 3.83 -13.95
CA ARG A 178 -40.50 2.92 -12.97
C ARG A 178 -40.17 1.46 -13.26
N ILE A 179 -40.20 1.06 -14.53
CA ILE A 179 -39.89 -0.33 -14.95
C ILE A 179 -38.41 -0.64 -14.67
N VAL A 180 -37.52 0.30 -14.99
CA VAL A 180 -36.08 0.15 -14.73
C VAL A 180 -35.80 0.06 -13.23
N THR A 181 -36.45 0.92 -12.44
CA THR A 181 -36.36 0.93 -10.97
C THR A 181 -36.85 -0.38 -10.36
N GLU A 182 -38.01 -0.88 -10.82
CA GLU A 182 -38.63 -2.12 -10.33
C GLU A 182 -37.70 -3.34 -10.54
N VAL A 183 -37.10 -3.47 -11.72
CA VAL A 183 -36.15 -4.55 -12.03
C VAL A 183 -34.86 -4.38 -11.22
N PHE A 184 -34.31 -3.17 -11.15
CA PHE A 184 -33.10 -2.88 -10.39
C PHE A 184 -33.26 -3.25 -8.90
N GLU A 185 -34.34 -2.81 -8.27
CA GLU A 185 -34.60 -3.11 -6.87
C GLU A 185 -34.87 -4.59 -6.63
N SER A 186 -35.45 -5.30 -7.61
CA SER A 186 -35.63 -6.74 -7.54
C SER A 186 -34.28 -7.47 -7.47
N ILE A 187 -33.29 -7.03 -8.27
CA ILE A 187 -31.92 -7.57 -8.22
C ILE A 187 -31.28 -7.29 -6.85
N ILE A 188 -31.39 -6.06 -6.33
CA ILE A 188 -30.85 -5.70 -5.00
C ILE A 188 -31.48 -6.56 -3.92
N LYS A 189 -32.82 -6.64 -3.87
CA LYS A 189 -33.56 -7.41 -2.84
C LYS A 189 -33.19 -8.89 -2.87
N SER A 190 -33.07 -9.46 -4.07
CA SER A 190 -32.64 -10.84 -4.27
C SER A 190 -31.22 -11.08 -3.73
N GLY A 191 -30.28 -10.22 -4.10
CA GLY A 191 -28.88 -10.33 -3.69
C GLY A 191 -28.67 -10.10 -2.19
N GLU A 192 -29.39 -9.16 -1.59
CA GLU A 192 -29.39 -8.94 -0.14
C GLU A 192 -29.96 -10.13 0.63
N LYS A 193 -31.08 -10.67 0.16
CA LYS A 193 -31.75 -11.82 0.78
C LYS A 193 -30.81 -13.01 0.79
N TYR A 194 -30.23 -13.34 -0.37
CA TYR A 194 -29.30 -14.46 -0.48
C TYR A 194 -28.05 -14.24 0.38
N ALA A 195 -27.45 -13.04 0.36
CA ALA A 195 -26.30 -12.71 1.21
C ALA A 195 -26.59 -12.88 2.72
N LYS A 196 -27.79 -12.48 3.18
CA LYS A 196 -28.23 -12.66 4.56
C LYS A 196 -28.44 -14.14 4.90
N GLU A 197 -29.06 -14.90 4.01
CA GLU A 197 -29.31 -16.33 4.18
C GLU A 197 -28.00 -17.15 4.25
N THR A 198 -27.00 -16.82 3.43
CA THR A 198 -25.70 -17.51 3.42
C THR A 198 -24.66 -16.92 4.36
N ARG A 199 -25.00 -15.84 5.09
CA ARG A 199 -24.07 -15.09 5.97
C ARG A 199 -22.82 -14.60 5.21
N SER A 200 -23.02 -14.17 3.97
CA SER A 200 -21.99 -13.59 3.12
C SER A 200 -21.36 -12.35 3.79
N ARG A 201 -20.05 -12.17 3.57
CA ARG A 201 -19.33 -10.94 3.97
C ARG A 201 -19.64 -9.76 3.04
N SER A 202 -20.10 -10.03 1.83
CA SER A 202 -20.59 -9.04 0.88
C SER A 202 -22.07 -8.72 1.15
N PRO A 203 -22.52 -7.45 1.08
CA PRO A 203 -23.93 -7.12 1.26
C PRO A 203 -24.82 -7.62 0.11
N LEU A 204 -24.24 -7.84 -1.07
CA LEU A 204 -24.91 -8.49 -2.19
C LEU A 204 -24.13 -9.73 -2.59
N MET A 205 -24.83 -10.86 -2.71
CA MET A 205 -24.29 -12.12 -3.22
C MET A 205 -25.36 -12.83 -4.04
N TYR A 206 -24.96 -13.59 -5.05
CA TYR A 206 -25.88 -14.25 -5.97
C TYR A 206 -25.43 -15.68 -6.25
N GLN A 207 -26.39 -16.55 -6.56
CA GLN A 207 -26.14 -17.93 -6.91
C GLN A 207 -26.65 -18.22 -8.32
N TRP A 208 -25.88 -19.04 -9.04
CA TRP A 208 -26.32 -19.65 -10.30
C TRP A 208 -25.88 -21.11 -10.30
N HIS A 209 -26.79 -22.05 -10.55
CA HIS A 209 -26.54 -23.50 -10.45
C HIS A 209 -25.71 -23.91 -9.22
N ASP A 210 -26.22 -23.57 -8.04
CA ASP A 210 -25.63 -23.91 -6.74
C ASP A 210 -24.23 -23.32 -6.47
N LYS A 211 -23.77 -22.38 -7.31
CA LYS A 211 -22.45 -21.75 -7.19
C LYS A 211 -22.53 -20.24 -7.13
N GLU A 212 -21.70 -19.67 -6.26
CA GLU A 212 -21.49 -18.22 -6.12
C GLU A 212 -20.41 -17.78 -7.10
N TYR A 213 -20.77 -17.52 -8.34
CA TYR A 213 -19.83 -17.05 -9.35
C TYR A 213 -19.36 -15.62 -9.06
N MET A 214 -18.09 -15.34 -9.32
CA MET A 214 -17.51 -14.01 -9.10
C MET A 214 -17.32 -13.21 -10.40
N GLY A 215 -17.18 -13.92 -11.54
CA GLY A 215 -16.85 -13.35 -12.85
C GLY A 215 -18.00 -12.62 -13.57
N ALA A 216 -17.71 -12.10 -14.76
CA ALA A 216 -18.57 -11.15 -15.48
C ALA A 216 -19.87 -11.75 -16.05
N ALA A 217 -19.89 -13.05 -16.35
CA ALA A 217 -21.04 -13.71 -16.98
C ALA A 217 -22.12 -14.07 -15.94
N HIS A 218 -21.83 -15.06 -15.10
CA HIS A 218 -22.77 -15.62 -14.13
C HIS A 218 -22.64 -15.02 -12.72
N GLY A 219 -21.67 -14.11 -12.53
CA GLY A 219 -21.20 -13.73 -11.20
C GLY A 219 -21.44 -12.29 -10.80
N VAL A 220 -21.09 -12.03 -9.54
CA VAL A 220 -21.33 -10.75 -8.84
C VAL A 220 -20.76 -9.56 -9.62
N SER A 221 -19.55 -9.69 -10.20
CA SER A 221 -18.91 -8.56 -10.90
C SER A 221 -19.72 -8.05 -12.10
N GLY A 222 -20.32 -8.95 -12.89
CA GLY A 222 -21.15 -8.57 -14.04
C GLY A 222 -22.44 -7.88 -13.63
N ILE A 223 -23.09 -8.41 -12.59
CA ILE A 223 -24.33 -7.84 -12.03
C ILE A 223 -24.05 -6.44 -11.48
N ILE A 224 -23.01 -6.28 -10.66
CA ILE A 224 -22.64 -5.00 -10.06
C ILE A 224 -22.20 -3.98 -11.11
N TYR A 225 -21.45 -4.41 -12.14
CA TYR A 225 -21.08 -3.54 -13.25
C TYR A 225 -22.32 -2.91 -13.92
N LEU A 226 -23.35 -3.72 -14.18
CA LEU A 226 -24.58 -3.21 -14.76
C LEU A 226 -25.33 -2.29 -13.79
N LEU A 227 -25.49 -2.69 -12.53
CA LEU A 227 -26.18 -1.86 -11.53
C LEU A 227 -25.49 -0.51 -11.35
N LEU A 228 -24.15 -0.46 -11.33
CA LEU A 228 -23.39 0.79 -11.31
C LEU A 228 -23.66 1.64 -12.55
N ASN A 229 -23.65 1.04 -13.74
CA ASN A 229 -23.98 1.74 -14.99
C ASN A 229 -25.38 2.35 -14.97
N VAL A 230 -26.35 1.69 -14.33
CA VAL A 230 -27.72 2.20 -14.19
C VAL A 230 -27.81 3.28 -13.13
N ALA A 231 -27.25 3.05 -11.94
CA ALA A 231 -27.32 4.00 -10.84
C ALA A 231 -26.55 5.31 -11.11
N GLN A 232 -25.51 5.28 -11.95
CA GLN A 232 -24.79 6.47 -12.38
C GLN A 232 -25.49 7.23 -13.52
N ASP A 233 -26.37 6.56 -14.26
CA ASP A 233 -27.12 7.18 -15.36
C ASP A 233 -28.00 8.31 -14.81
N ASP A 234 -27.91 9.51 -15.39
CA ASP A 234 -28.70 10.67 -14.94
C ASP A 234 -30.21 10.39 -14.96
N LEU A 235 -30.63 9.49 -15.84
CA LEU A 235 -32.01 9.05 -15.99
C LEU A 235 -32.54 8.24 -14.80
N CYS A 236 -31.66 7.73 -13.93
CA CYS A 236 -31.97 6.87 -12.79
C CYS A 236 -31.38 7.43 -11.49
N SER A 237 -31.35 8.76 -11.35
CA SER A 237 -30.74 9.44 -10.19
C SER A 237 -31.32 9.00 -8.83
N ASN A 238 -32.58 8.53 -8.80
CA ASN A 238 -33.21 7.94 -7.61
C ASN A 238 -32.52 6.67 -7.11
N LEU A 239 -31.73 5.99 -7.95
CA LEU A 239 -31.00 4.77 -7.61
C LEU A 239 -29.57 5.03 -7.10
N ARG A 240 -29.07 6.28 -7.20
CA ARG A 240 -27.73 6.67 -6.69
C ARG A 240 -27.47 6.29 -5.23
N PRO A 241 -28.44 6.35 -4.29
CA PRO A 241 -28.21 5.92 -2.91
C PRO A 241 -27.77 4.46 -2.77
N TYR A 242 -28.14 3.58 -3.70
CA TYR A 242 -27.70 2.17 -3.70
C TYR A 242 -26.20 2.02 -3.96
N ILE A 243 -25.55 3.03 -4.60
CA ILE A 243 -24.10 3.02 -4.82
C ILE A 243 -23.36 2.94 -3.50
N GLN A 244 -23.67 3.83 -2.55
CA GLN A 244 -22.98 3.88 -1.26
C GLN A 244 -23.44 2.78 -0.31
N SER A 245 -24.74 2.44 -0.32
CA SER A 245 -25.29 1.48 0.64
C SER A 245 -25.03 0.02 0.30
N HIS A 246 -24.93 -0.35 -0.99
CA HIS A 246 -24.84 -1.76 -1.41
C HIS A 246 -23.72 -2.02 -2.41
N LEU A 247 -23.63 -1.22 -3.49
CA LEU A 247 -22.73 -1.54 -4.61
C LEU A 247 -21.26 -1.33 -4.22
N LEU A 248 -20.92 -0.22 -3.56
CA LEU A 248 -19.55 0.09 -3.15
C LEU A 248 -18.98 -0.96 -2.17
N PRO A 249 -19.67 -1.34 -1.08
CA PRO A 249 -19.13 -2.37 -0.18
C PRO A 249 -19.07 -3.76 -0.85
N THR A 250 -19.93 -4.06 -1.84
CA THR A 250 -19.81 -5.28 -2.66
C THR A 250 -18.55 -5.24 -3.53
N VAL A 251 -18.22 -4.08 -4.12
CA VAL A 251 -16.96 -3.91 -4.87
C VAL A 251 -15.74 -4.04 -3.97
N GLU A 252 -15.78 -3.46 -2.76
CA GLU A 252 -14.71 -3.61 -1.77
C GLU A 252 -14.52 -5.08 -1.35
N PHE A 253 -15.62 -5.84 -1.21
CA PHE A 253 -15.53 -7.28 -1.03
C PHE A 253 -14.83 -7.97 -2.20
N LEU A 254 -15.19 -7.63 -3.45
CA LEU A 254 -14.52 -8.20 -4.63
C LEU A 254 -13.02 -7.93 -4.60
N THR A 255 -12.56 -6.70 -4.30
CA THR A 255 -11.13 -6.35 -4.31
C THR A 255 -10.30 -7.13 -3.28
N VAL A 256 -10.86 -7.48 -2.13
CA VAL A 256 -10.17 -8.30 -1.11
C VAL A 256 -10.19 -9.80 -1.42
N THR A 257 -10.96 -10.25 -2.41
CA THR A 257 -10.99 -11.66 -2.87
C THR A 257 -10.01 -11.96 -4.01
N ARG A 258 -9.17 -10.99 -4.39
CA ARG A 258 -8.17 -11.14 -5.44
C ARG A 258 -7.03 -12.08 -5.01
N LEU A 259 -6.69 -13.05 -5.86
CA LEU A 259 -5.57 -13.95 -5.65
C LEU A 259 -4.23 -13.21 -5.74
N PRO A 260 -3.14 -13.74 -5.17
CA PRO A 260 -1.79 -13.17 -5.31
C PRO A 260 -1.33 -13.00 -6.76
N SER A 261 -1.85 -13.81 -7.68
CA SER A 261 -1.59 -13.70 -9.13
C SER A 261 -2.23 -12.47 -9.78
N GLY A 262 -3.07 -11.72 -9.07
CA GLY A 262 -3.90 -10.64 -9.61
C GLY A 262 -5.21 -11.11 -10.23
N ASN A 263 -5.41 -12.43 -10.42
CA ASN A 263 -6.67 -13.02 -10.88
C ASN A 263 -7.70 -13.16 -9.75
N TYR A 264 -8.96 -13.41 -10.12
CA TYR A 264 -10.05 -13.71 -9.18
C TYR A 264 -10.45 -15.18 -9.31
N LEU A 265 -10.96 -15.76 -8.22
CA LEU A 265 -11.61 -17.07 -8.27
C LEU A 265 -12.80 -17.03 -9.23
N SER A 266 -13.07 -18.13 -9.93
CA SER A 266 -14.26 -18.24 -10.78
C SER A 266 -15.56 -18.30 -9.96
N SER A 267 -15.50 -18.93 -8.77
CA SER A 267 -16.57 -19.00 -7.78
C SER A 267 -16.04 -18.94 -6.34
N ASN A 268 -16.89 -18.53 -5.40
CA ASN A 268 -16.58 -18.35 -3.97
C ASN A 268 -16.40 -19.67 -3.18
N VAL A 269 -16.46 -20.83 -3.86
CA VAL A 269 -16.23 -22.17 -3.28
C VAL A 269 -15.15 -22.85 -4.10
N LEU A 270 -14.10 -23.33 -3.42
CA LEU A 270 -13.09 -24.23 -3.99
C LEU A 270 -13.58 -25.67 -3.86
N ASN A 271 -13.82 -26.35 -4.98
CA ASN A 271 -14.13 -27.77 -4.94
C ASN A 271 -12.85 -28.58 -4.65
N SER A 272 -12.96 -29.68 -3.90
CA SER A 272 -11.82 -30.52 -3.48
C SER A 272 -10.93 -30.99 -4.65
N ASN A 273 -11.54 -31.31 -5.80
CA ASN A 273 -10.82 -31.70 -7.01
C ASN A 273 -10.10 -30.53 -7.70
N GLU A 274 -10.67 -29.33 -7.67
CA GLU A 274 -10.02 -28.12 -8.22
C GLU A 274 -8.85 -27.70 -7.33
N CYS A 275 -8.94 -27.95 -6.01
CA CYS A 275 -7.83 -27.74 -5.10
C CYS A 275 -6.66 -28.70 -5.37
N GLU A 276 -6.93 -29.94 -5.78
CA GLU A 276 -5.90 -30.91 -6.18
C GLU A 276 -5.36 -30.66 -7.59
N GLU A 277 -6.20 -30.28 -8.55
CA GLU A 277 -5.75 -29.85 -9.88
C GLU A 277 -4.89 -28.58 -9.80
N LEU A 278 -5.27 -27.59 -8.97
CA LEU A 278 -4.45 -26.40 -8.71
C LEU A 278 -3.13 -26.76 -8.02
N LYS A 279 -3.13 -27.72 -7.08
CA LYS A 279 -1.88 -28.21 -6.47
C LYS A 279 -0.99 -28.91 -7.50
N ASP A 280 -1.56 -29.70 -8.39
CA ASP A 280 -0.81 -30.43 -9.42
C ASP A 280 -0.35 -29.54 -10.57
N GLU A 281 -1.14 -28.53 -10.95
CA GLU A 281 -0.77 -27.48 -11.89
C GLU A 281 0.28 -26.53 -11.29
N LEU A 282 0.16 -26.19 -10.00
CA LEU A 282 1.21 -25.47 -9.25
C LEU A 282 2.50 -26.29 -9.20
N LYS A 283 2.44 -27.61 -9.01
CA LYS A 283 3.61 -28.51 -9.09
C LYS A 283 4.19 -28.56 -10.51
N ARG A 284 3.36 -28.55 -11.55
CA ARG A 284 3.78 -28.61 -12.96
C ARG A 284 4.41 -27.30 -13.42
N VAL A 285 3.79 -26.16 -13.11
CA VAL A 285 4.32 -24.81 -13.35
C VAL A 285 5.59 -24.58 -12.54
N LYS A 286 5.66 -25.04 -11.28
CA LYS A 286 6.92 -25.10 -10.52
C LYS A 286 7.99 -25.85 -11.30
N ARG A 287 7.71 -27.06 -11.79
CA ARG A 287 8.70 -27.88 -12.53
C ARG A 287 9.14 -27.25 -13.85
N GLN A 288 8.26 -26.55 -14.57
CA GLN A 288 8.60 -25.87 -15.82
C GLN A 288 9.41 -24.59 -15.59
N LEU A 289 9.10 -23.82 -14.54
CA LEU A 289 9.92 -22.66 -14.12
C LEU A 289 11.29 -23.09 -13.55
N LEU A 290 11.32 -24.19 -12.79
CA LEU A 290 12.55 -24.80 -12.26
C LEU A 290 13.45 -25.44 -13.33
N GLY A 291 12.96 -25.64 -14.55
CA GLY A 291 13.71 -26.26 -15.65
C GLY A 291 14.54 -25.29 -16.50
N LYS A 292 14.32 -23.98 -16.41
CA LYS A 292 15.01 -22.97 -17.24
C LYS A 292 15.97 -22.05 -16.49
N THR A 293 15.96 -22.05 -15.16
CA THR A 293 17.02 -21.43 -14.34
C THR A 293 17.41 -22.40 -13.24
N GLY A 294 18.70 -22.67 -13.10
CA GLY A 294 19.23 -23.54 -12.05
C GLY A 294 19.04 -23.01 -10.61
N ASP A 295 18.13 -22.06 -10.37
CA ASP A 295 18.05 -21.26 -9.14
C ASP A 295 16.64 -21.08 -8.54
N ALA A 296 15.56 -21.63 -9.13
CA ALA A 296 14.20 -21.36 -8.62
C ALA A 296 13.87 -21.94 -7.23
N LYS A 297 14.70 -22.84 -6.67
CA LYS A 297 14.63 -23.22 -5.24
C LYS A 297 15.18 -22.12 -4.32
N ASN A 298 16.16 -21.35 -4.76
CA ASN A 298 16.76 -20.26 -3.98
C ASN A 298 15.85 -19.03 -3.97
N VAL A 299 15.20 -18.70 -5.08
CA VAL A 299 14.28 -17.53 -5.15
C VAL A 299 13.05 -17.68 -4.24
N GLN A 300 12.52 -18.90 -4.10
CA GLN A 300 11.38 -19.15 -3.21
C GLN A 300 11.76 -19.11 -1.72
N ASN A 301 12.99 -19.50 -1.37
CA ASN A 301 13.50 -19.47 0.01
C ASN A 301 14.08 -18.10 0.41
N GLY A 302 14.07 -17.13 -0.51
CA GLY A 302 14.69 -15.83 -0.33
C GLY A 302 16.21 -15.83 -0.49
N PRO A 303 16.83 -14.64 -0.47
CA PRO A 303 18.27 -14.54 -0.55
C PRO A 303 18.93 -15.13 0.71
N ALA A 304 20.16 -15.63 0.56
CA ALA A 304 21.01 -15.96 1.71
C ALA A 304 21.24 -14.71 2.57
N LEU A 305 21.43 -14.89 3.88
CA LEU A 305 21.67 -13.77 4.80
C LEU A 305 22.92 -12.97 4.41
N GLU A 306 23.97 -13.68 4.00
CA GLU A 306 25.25 -13.12 3.58
C GLU A 306 25.10 -12.25 2.32
N TYR A 307 24.17 -12.60 1.42
CA TYR A 307 23.89 -11.80 0.23
C TYR A 307 23.32 -10.43 0.61
N GLU A 308 22.30 -10.39 1.47
CA GLU A 308 21.68 -9.13 1.88
C GLU A 308 22.63 -8.28 2.74
N GLN A 309 23.44 -8.93 3.60
CA GLN A 309 24.50 -8.26 4.36
C GLN A 309 25.55 -7.63 3.43
N LEU A 310 26.04 -8.37 2.43
CA LEU A 310 27.01 -7.86 1.48
C LEU A 310 26.44 -6.71 0.65
N ARG A 311 25.20 -6.83 0.17
CA ARG A 311 24.51 -5.77 -0.59
C ARG A 311 24.44 -4.47 0.20
N ARG A 312 23.97 -4.53 1.46
CA ARG A 312 23.90 -3.35 2.35
C ARG A 312 25.28 -2.80 2.69
N LYS A 313 26.28 -3.68 2.86
CA LYS A 313 27.67 -3.28 3.11
C LYS A 313 28.26 -2.49 1.94
N ILE A 314 28.03 -2.94 0.70
CA ILE A 314 28.47 -2.21 -0.51
C ILE A 314 27.86 -0.81 -0.55
N GLU A 315 26.56 -0.68 -0.26
CA GLU A 315 25.90 0.62 -0.20
C GLU A 315 26.52 1.53 0.87
N THR A 316 26.69 1.03 2.09
CA THR A 316 27.30 1.79 3.19
C THR A 316 28.73 2.21 2.86
N HIS A 317 29.55 1.32 2.30
CA HIS A 317 30.92 1.66 1.93
C HIS A 317 30.98 2.73 0.83
N ALA A 318 30.14 2.62 -0.20
CA ALA A 318 30.06 3.63 -1.26
C ALA A 318 29.62 4.99 -0.70
N ARG A 319 28.68 5.00 0.25
CA ARG A 319 28.20 6.21 0.92
C ARG A 319 29.27 6.85 1.80
N GLU A 320 29.95 6.07 2.64
CA GLU A 320 31.03 6.58 3.49
C GLU A 320 32.22 7.09 2.67
N LEU A 321 32.54 6.45 1.54
CA LEU A 321 33.53 6.96 0.58
C LEU A 321 33.08 8.31 0.01
N SER A 322 31.83 8.42 -0.42
CA SER A 322 31.27 9.68 -0.92
C SER A 322 31.33 10.79 0.14
N TYR A 323 31.00 10.48 1.40
CA TYR A 323 31.06 11.43 2.51
C TYR A 323 32.48 11.90 2.77
N PHE A 324 33.42 10.96 2.87
CA PHE A 324 34.83 11.27 3.06
C PHE A 324 35.36 12.16 1.95
N THR A 325 35.20 11.75 0.69
CA THR A 325 35.75 12.49 -0.45
C THR A 325 35.12 13.87 -0.57
N THR A 326 33.80 14.00 -0.43
CA THR A 326 33.12 15.31 -0.48
C THR A 326 33.60 16.24 0.63
N ASP A 327 33.71 15.76 1.88
CA ASP A 327 34.21 16.56 3.00
C ASP A 327 35.66 17.03 2.76
N GLN A 328 36.55 16.14 2.33
CA GLN A 328 37.95 16.50 2.06
C GLN A 328 38.08 17.49 0.89
N LEU A 329 37.31 17.30 -0.18
CA LEU A 329 37.30 18.23 -1.32
C LEU A 329 36.77 19.61 -0.92
N ASN A 330 35.71 19.68 -0.11
CA ASN A 330 35.21 20.96 0.41
C ASN A 330 36.28 21.69 1.24
N LYS A 331 36.97 20.98 2.14
CA LYS A 331 38.08 21.55 2.94
C LYS A 331 39.24 22.06 2.08
N ILE A 332 39.53 21.40 0.96
CA ILE A 332 40.51 21.88 -0.02
C ILE A 332 39.99 23.16 -0.68
N SER A 333 38.76 23.14 -1.17
CA SER A 333 38.13 24.28 -1.85
C SER A 333 38.06 25.53 -0.97
N GLU A 334 37.81 25.38 0.33
CA GLU A 334 37.74 26.49 1.29
C GLU A 334 39.10 27.18 1.49
N LYS A 335 40.21 26.42 1.38
CA LYS A 335 41.58 26.94 1.57
C LYS A 335 42.14 27.68 0.36
N LEU A 336 41.51 27.55 -0.79
CA LEU A 336 41.93 28.27 -1.99
C LEU A 336 41.69 29.77 -1.81
N SER A 337 42.58 30.61 -2.32
CA SER A 337 42.42 32.07 -2.30
C SER A 337 41.85 32.60 -3.61
N ASP A 338 42.16 31.95 -4.73
CA ASP A 338 41.74 32.37 -6.07
C ASP A 338 40.28 31.97 -6.38
N ALA A 339 39.54 32.90 -6.99
CA ALA A 339 38.11 32.72 -7.26
C ALA A 339 37.84 31.74 -8.43
N ASP A 340 38.71 31.70 -9.43
CA ASP A 340 38.59 30.79 -10.57
C ASP A 340 38.91 29.35 -10.15
N ASP A 341 39.96 29.17 -9.33
CA ASP A 341 40.27 27.88 -8.74
C ASP A 341 39.16 27.37 -7.83
N LYS A 342 38.56 28.24 -6.99
CA LYS A 342 37.36 27.86 -6.20
C LYS A 342 36.22 27.37 -7.09
N LEU A 343 35.95 28.05 -8.20
CA LEU A 343 34.88 27.66 -9.12
C LEU A 343 35.18 26.31 -9.78
N LYS A 344 36.43 26.10 -10.23
CA LYS A 344 36.87 24.81 -10.79
C LYS A 344 36.69 23.67 -9.79
N TRP A 345 37.12 23.85 -8.54
CA TRP A 345 36.96 22.82 -7.50
C TRP A 345 35.50 22.58 -7.14
N LYS A 346 34.66 23.62 -7.10
CA LYS A 346 33.22 23.45 -6.92
C LYS A 346 32.60 22.59 -8.03
N ASN A 347 33.01 22.78 -9.28
CA ASN A 347 32.56 21.95 -10.40
C ASN A 347 33.04 20.48 -10.29
N VAL A 348 34.25 20.25 -9.77
CA VAL A 348 34.78 18.90 -9.49
C VAL A 348 33.97 18.22 -8.40
N ILE A 349 33.68 18.93 -7.30
CA ILE A 349 32.86 18.43 -6.20
C ILE A 349 31.46 18.06 -6.69
N GLU A 350 30.82 18.93 -7.48
CA GLU A 350 29.50 18.65 -8.05
C GLU A 350 29.54 17.41 -8.95
N ARG A 351 30.53 17.30 -9.83
CA ARG A 351 30.67 16.15 -10.73
C ARG A 351 30.92 14.84 -9.98
N PHE A 352 31.72 14.88 -8.91
CA PHE A 352 31.93 13.72 -8.04
C PHE A 352 30.64 13.35 -7.28
N GLY A 353 29.90 14.35 -6.80
CA GLY A 353 28.59 14.19 -6.18
C GLY A 353 27.61 13.47 -7.12
N ASP A 354 27.49 13.92 -8.38
CA ASP A 354 26.67 13.28 -9.40
C ASP A 354 27.03 11.81 -9.61
N GLN A 355 28.32 11.50 -9.79
CA GLN A 355 28.78 10.13 -9.97
C GLN A 355 28.49 9.25 -8.76
N SER A 356 28.68 9.79 -7.56
CA SER A 356 28.41 9.08 -6.30
C SER A 356 26.92 8.79 -6.11
N ARG A 357 26.05 9.77 -6.43
CA ARG A 357 24.59 9.60 -6.40
C ARG A 357 24.15 8.51 -7.38
N VAL A 358 24.67 8.51 -8.61
CA VAL A 358 24.37 7.47 -9.63
C VAL A 358 24.84 6.09 -9.18
N LEU A 359 26.03 5.98 -8.58
CA LEU A 359 26.52 4.72 -8.03
C LEU A 359 25.60 4.19 -6.92
N LEU A 360 25.24 5.03 -5.95
CA LEU A 360 24.35 4.65 -4.85
C LEU A 360 22.95 4.27 -5.36
N ALA A 361 22.41 5.03 -6.32
CA ALA A 361 21.14 4.73 -6.98
C ALA A 361 21.17 3.35 -7.67
N SER A 362 22.29 3.04 -8.35
CA SER A 362 22.50 1.76 -9.03
C SER A 362 22.59 0.60 -8.04
N ILE A 363 23.33 0.76 -6.94
CA ILE A 363 23.43 -0.25 -5.87
C ILE A 363 22.05 -0.53 -5.26
N ARG A 364 21.25 0.51 -5.01
CA ARG A 364 19.87 0.36 -4.50
C ARG A 364 18.97 -0.37 -5.51
N ASN A 365 19.16 -0.09 -6.80
CA ASN A 365 18.39 -0.71 -7.87
C ASN A 365 18.67 -2.21 -8.07
N ILE A 366 19.75 -2.76 -7.45
CA ILE A 366 20.00 -4.22 -7.44
C ILE A 366 18.78 -4.99 -6.93
N THR A 367 18.10 -4.45 -5.91
CA THR A 367 16.89 -5.06 -5.33
C THR A 367 15.73 -5.22 -6.31
N ASN A 368 15.70 -4.41 -7.38
CA ASN A 368 14.66 -4.48 -8.41
C ASN A 368 14.94 -5.55 -9.47
N VAL A 369 16.17 -6.03 -9.59
CA VAL A 369 16.60 -6.95 -10.66
C VAL A 369 17.14 -8.29 -10.14
N ASP A 370 17.35 -8.43 -8.83
CA ASP A 370 17.88 -9.65 -8.21
C ASP A 370 16.86 -10.79 -8.06
N GLY A 371 15.59 -10.55 -8.41
CA GLY A 371 14.54 -11.56 -8.40
C GLY A 371 13.93 -11.87 -7.03
N TYR A 372 14.38 -11.22 -5.94
CA TYR A 372 13.88 -11.50 -4.59
C TYR A 372 12.74 -10.58 -4.13
N GLN A 373 12.25 -9.69 -5.00
CA GLN A 373 11.24 -8.69 -4.63
C GLN A 373 9.94 -9.31 -4.08
N THR A 374 9.41 -10.35 -4.74
CA THR A 374 8.21 -11.07 -4.26
C THR A 374 8.43 -11.72 -2.90
N TRP A 375 9.63 -12.27 -2.66
CA TRP A 375 9.99 -12.81 -1.35
C TRP A 375 10.00 -11.71 -0.29
N ARG A 376 10.63 -10.55 -0.55
CA ARG A 376 10.67 -9.44 0.39
C ARG A 376 9.27 -8.92 0.76
N GLU A 377 8.38 -8.83 -0.23
CA GLU A 377 6.99 -8.41 -0.03
C GLU A 377 6.19 -9.41 0.80
N HIS A 378 6.38 -10.71 0.56
CA HIS A 378 5.75 -11.75 1.36
C HIS A 378 6.30 -11.75 2.79
N GLU A 379 7.62 -11.75 2.94
CA GLU A 379 8.29 -11.80 4.24
C GLU A 379 7.97 -10.57 5.11
N HIS A 380 7.94 -9.37 4.51
CA HIS A 380 7.51 -8.15 5.19
C HIS A 380 6.09 -8.26 5.77
N ARG A 381 5.15 -8.77 4.96
CA ARG A 381 3.75 -8.98 5.39
C ARG A 381 3.65 -10.07 6.45
N SER A 382 4.36 -11.18 6.27
CA SER A 382 4.42 -12.31 7.20
C SER A 382 4.90 -11.88 8.60
N LEU A 383 6.03 -11.18 8.66
CA LEU A 383 6.59 -10.69 9.92
C LEU A 383 5.68 -9.67 10.61
N SER A 384 5.09 -8.72 9.86
CA SER A 384 4.15 -7.76 10.45
C SER A 384 2.90 -8.47 10.97
N LYS A 385 2.33 -9.43 10.22
CA LYS A 385 1.14 -10.19 10.66
C LYS A 385 1.43 -10.99 11.93
N LEU A 386 2.58 -11.69 11.97
CA LEU A 386 3.03 -12.45 13.14
C LEU A 386 3.14 -11.53 14.36
N MET A 387 3.82 -10.40 14.21
CA MET A 387 4.02 -9.47 15.31
C MET A 387 2.70 -8.89 15.83
N GLN A 388 1.81 -8.45 14.93
CA GLN A 388 0.50 -7.92 15.34
C GLN A 388 -0.37 -8.99 16.00
N ALA A 389 -0.32 -10.24 15.55
CA ALA A 389 -1.04 -11.36 16.18
C ALA A 389 -0.52 -11.63 17.60
N ARG A 390 0.81 -11.67 17.80
CA ARG A 390 1.42 -11.82 19.13
C ARG A 390 1.05 -10.69 20.07
N LEU A 391 1.12 -9.44 19.61
CA LEU A 391 0.73 -8.26 20.41
C LEU A 391 -0.75 -8.28 20.79
N ASN A 392 -1.62 -8.73 19.87
CA ASN A 392 -3.05 -8.88 20.16
C ASN A 392 -3.31 -9.95 21.22
N TYR A 393 -2.65 -11.10 21.12
CA TYR A 393 -2.73 -12.18 22.10
C TYR A 393 -2.22 -11.75 23.47
N LEU A 394 -1.03 -11.11 23.51
CA LEU A 394 -0.43 -10.55 24.72
C LEU A 394 -1.41 -9.63 25.45
N GLN A 395 -2.02 -8.69 24.73
CA GLN A 395 -2.86 -7.66 25.34
C GLN A 395 -4.28 -8.14 25.65
N ASN A 396 -4.77 -9.17 24.98
CA ASN A 396 -6.13 -9.69 25.18
C ASN A 396 -6.08 -11.16 25.64
N PRO A 397 -5.63 -11.40 26.89
CA PRO A 397 -5.56 -12.76 27.41
C PRO A 397 -6.94 -13.43 27.37
N VAL A 398 -6.94 -14.73 27.08
CA VAL A 398 -8.16 -15.57 27.10
C VAL A 398 -8.64 -15.77 28.55
N THR A 399 -7.70 -15.91 29.48
CA THR A 399 -7.97 -15.92 30.91
C THR A 399 -8.36 -14.51 31.39
N PRO A 400 -9.31 -14.38 32.34
CA PRO A 400 -9.62 -13.09 32.95
C PRO A 400 -8.36 -12.32 33.35
N CYS A 401 -8.29 -11.03 32.99
CA CYS A 401 -7.07 -10.25 33.18
C CYS A 401 -6.64 -10.14 34.67
N THR A 402 -7.57 -10.34 35.60
CA THR A 402 -7.31 -10.39 37.04
C THR A 402 -6.38 -11.54 37.44
N ASP A 403 -6.41 -12.64 36.68
CA ASP A 403 -5.75 -13.89 37.03
C ASP A 403 -4.41 -14.08 36.28
N VAL A 404 -4.04 -13.12 35.43
CA VAL A 404 -2.75 -13.09 34.74
C VAL A 404 -1.85 -12.01 35.32
N LYS A 405 -0.55 -12.30 35.37
CA LYS A 405 0.47 -11.31 35.75
C LYS A 405 0.53 -10.22 34.69
N ARG A 406 0.62 -8.97 35.10
CA ARG A 406 0.48 -7.80 34.23
C ARG A 406 1.37 -6.65 34.68
N PHE A 407 1.66 -5.77 33.72
CA PHE A 407 2.40 -4.54 33.96
C PHE A 407 1.49 -3.33 33.93
N THR A 408 1.85 -2.31 34.70
CA THR A 408 1.28 -0.96 34.55
C THR A 408 2.37 0.01 34.15
N CYS A 409 2.06 0.89 33.21
CA CYS A 409 2.93 1.95 32.72
C CYS A 409 2.19 3.29 32.78
N ASP A 410 2.85 4.35 33.20
CA ASP A 410 2.28 5.69 33.29
C ASP A 410 2.85 6.58 32.19
N ILE A 411 2.00 7.03 31.26
CA ILE A 411 2.46 7.80 30.10
C ILE A 411 3.02 9.19 30.48
N ASN A 412 2.71 9.69 31.68
CA ASN A 412 3.00 11.05 32.14
C ASN A 412 4.50 11.29 32.48
N LYS A 413 5.40 10.92 31.58
CA LYS A 413 6.83 11.29 31.68
C LYS A 413 6.96 12.80 31.48
N GLY A 414 7.81 13.46 32.25
CA GLY A 414 8.02 14.91 32.18
C GLY A 414 8.76 15.40 30.93
N CYS A 415 8.25 15.12 29.73
CA CYS A 415 8.85 15.51 28.45
C CYS A 415 7.79 15.70 27.35
N GLY A 416 8.20 16.00 26.11
CA GLY A 416 7.27 16.18 24.98
C GLY A 416 6.75 14.87 24.38
N TYR A 417 5.74 14.97 23.50
CA TYR A 417 4.99 13.84 22.91
C TYR A 417 5.86 12.67 22.46
N GLY A 418 6.87 12.91 21.61
CA GLY A 418 7.71 11.82 21.11
C GLY A 418 8.44 11.04 22.22
N CYS A 419 8.89 11.74 23.27
CA CYS A 419 9.52 11.11 24.42
C CYS A 419 8.52 10.34 25.31
N GLU A 420 7.29 10.84 25.48
CA GLU A 420 6.22 10.12 26.19
C GLU A 420 5.79 8.86 25.41
N ILE A 421 5.71 8.93 24.08
CA ILE A 421 5.42 7.76 23.24
C ILE A 421 6.54 6.73 23.33
N HIS A 422 7.81 7.13 23.23
CA HIS A 422 8.92 6.18 23.43
C HIS A 422 8.91 5.58 24.85
N HIS A 423 8.50 6.33 25.88
CA HIS A 423 8.32 5.75 27.21
C HIS A 423 7.25 4.64 27.21
N ALA A 424 6.08 4.90 26.61
CA ALA A 424 5.03 3.89 26.49
C ALA A 424 5.48 2.67 25.67
N ILE A 425 6.26 2.88 24.61
CA ILE A 425 6.82 1.80 23.78
C ILE A 425 7.88 1.00 24.54
N HIS A 426 8.72 1.63 25.35
CA HIS A 426 9.64 0.93 26.26
C HIS A 426 8.88 0.00 27.22
N CYS A 427 7.81 0.50 27.85
CA CYS A 427 6.97 -0.32 28.70
C CYS A 427 6.35 -1.48 27.92
N PHE A 428 5.88 -1.23 26.70
CA PHE A 428 5.25 -2.25 25.88
C PHE A 428 6.23 -3.29 25.36
N HIS A 429 7.48 -2.88 25.09
CA HIS A 429 8.59 -3.76 24.76
C HIS A 429 8.86 -4.74 25.91
N ILE A 430 8.98 -4.26 27.15
CA ILE A 430 9.18 -5.13 28.33
C ILE A 430 8.00 -6.08 28.52
N ALA A 431 6.77 -5.57 28.37
CA ALA A 431 5.55 -6.37 28.45
C ALA A 431 5.57 -7.50 27.41
N TYR A 432 5.97 -7.20 26.17
CA TYR A 432 6.14 -8.19 25.12
C TYR A 432 7.25 -9.19 25.45
N ALA A 433 8.42 -8.73 25.86
CA ALA A 433 9.56 -9.57 26.17
C ALA A 433 9.26 -10.60 27.28
N LEU A 434 8.45 -10.20 28.26
CA LEU A 434 8.11 -11.03 29.42
C LEU A 434 6.75 -11.73 29.32
N GLY A 435 6.02 -11.58 28.21
CA GLY A 435 4.74 -12.25 27.98
C GLY A 435 3.63 -11.83 28.95
N ARG A 436 3.58 -10.55 29.35
CA ARG A 436 2.58 -10.03 30.31
C ARG A 436 1.86 -8.80 29.76
N PRO A 437 0.51 -8.75 29.76
CA PRO A 437 -0.21 -7.58 29.26
C PRO A 437 0.19 -6.30 30.00
N MET A 438 0.27 -5.20 29.25
CA MET A 438 0.48 -3.86 29.77
C MET A 438 -0.85 -3.11 29.89
N ILE A 439 -1.08 -2.52 31.05
CA ILE A 439 -2.14 -1.54 31.31
C ILE A 439 -1.50 -0.14 31.26
N LEU A 440 -1.99 0.71 30.36
CA LEU A 440 -1.50 2.08 30.21
C LEU A 440 -2.34 3.05 31.06
N GLN A 441 -1.71 3.65 32.06
CA GLN A 441 -2.26 4.75 32.84
C GLN A 441 -2.00 6.06 32.11
N SER A 442 -3.07 6.81 31.89
CA SER A 442 -3.04 8.03 31.07
C SER A 442 -3.87 9.17 31.65
N SER A 443 -4.31 9.05 32.90
CA SER A 443 -5.11 10.10 33.54
C SER A 443 -4.24 11.34 33.73
N GLY A 444 -4.77 12.53 33.45
CA GLY A 444 -4.04 13.79 33.60
C GLY A 444 -2.94 14.03 32.55
N TRP A 445 -3.03 13.34 31.40
CA TRP A 445 -2.06 13.51 30.33
C TRP A 445 -2.00 14.95 29.80
N ARG A 446 -0.79 15.53 29.75
CA ARG A 446 -0.57 16.96 29.46
C ARG A 446 -1.10 17.38 28.08
N TYR A 447 -1.07 16.47 27.11
CA TYR A 447 -1.58 16.72 25.76
C TYR A 447 -3.10 16.56 25.64
N ASN A 448 -3.69 15.69 26.45
CA ASN A 448 -5.14 15.52 26.54
C ASN A 448 -5.51 14.99 27.94
N PRO A 449 -6.00 15.83 28.86
CA PRO A 449 -6.29 15.42 30.24
C PRO A 449 -7.31 14.29 30.35
N SER A 450 -8.18 14.13 29.35
CA SER A 450 -9.16 13.04 29.24
C SER A 450 -8.52 11.67 28.95
N GLY A 451 -7.24 11.66 28.59
CA GLY A 451 -6.40 10.46 28.50
C GLY A 451 -6.13 9.96 27.09
N PHE A 452 -5.24 8.96 27.02
CA PHE A 452 -4.75 8.34 25.78
C PHE A 452 -5.88 7.72 24.95
N ASP A 453 -6.81 7.02 25.62
CA ASP A 453 -7.90 6.26 24.98
C ASP A 453 -8.93 7.15 24.25
N GLN A 454 -8.86 8.48 24.43
CA GLN A 454 -9.69 9.43 23.68
C GLN A 454 -9.10 9.78 22.31
N ILE A 455 -7.80 9.53 22.12
CA ILE A 455 -7.07 9.82 20.88
C ILE A 455 -6.81 8.51 20.12
N PHE A 456 -6.38 7.48 20.85
CA PHE A 456 -6.07 6.15 20.34
C PHE A 456 -6.99 5.11 20.97
N GLN A 457 -7.08 3.94 20.35
CA GLN A 457 -7.78 2.80 20.93
C GLN A 457 -7.04 2.31 22.18
N PRO A 458 -7.76 1.80 23.20
CA PRO A 458 -7.11 1.24 24.37
C PRO A 458 -6.19 0.07 23.97
N PRO A 459 -5.03 -0.10 24.65
CA PRO A 459 -4.10 -1.20 24.32
C PRO A 459 -4.73 -2.60 24.46
N SER A 460 -5.74 -2.74 25.32
CA SER A 460 -6.44 -4.00 25.60
C SER A 460 -7.94 -3.74 25.75
N LEU A 461 -8.76 -4.68 25.29
CA LEU A 461 -10.20 -4.71 25.56
C LEU A 461 -10.53 -5.49 26.85
N ASN A 462 -9.63 -6.38 27.28
CA ASN A 462 -9.85 -7.30 28.40
C ASN A 462 -9.17 -6.85 29.71
N CYS A 463 -8.16 -5.99 29.63
CA CYS A 463 -7.39 -5.48 30.76
C CYS A 463 -7.64 -3.97 30.95
N ASN A 464 -8.49 -3.62 31.92
CA ASN A 464 -8.86 -2.22 32.16
C ASN A 464 -7.95 -1.51 33.18
N LYS A 465 -8.06 -0.18 33.27
CA LYS A 465 -7.21 0.65 34.15
C LYS A 465 -7.35 0.35 35.65
N SER A 466 -8.51 -0.08 36.12
CA SER A 466 -8.72 -0.41 37.55
C SER A 466 -7.93 -1.65 37.98
N MET A 467 -7.57 -2.52 37.03
CA MET A 467 -6.78 -3.72 37.30
C MET A 467 -5.29 -3.41 37.56
N ALA A 468 -4.85 -2.15 37.46
CA ALA A 468 -3.50 -1.72 37.81
C ALA A 468 -3.30 -1.35 39.28
N SER A 469 -4.37 -1.32 40.10
CA SER A 469 -4.29 -0.99 41.52
C SER A 469 -3.38 -1.97 42.28
N GLY A 470 -2.65 -1.45 43.28
CA GLY A 470 -1.76 -2.26 44.11
C GLY A 470 -0.45 -2.69 43.43
N ALA A 471 -0.06 -2.00 42.34
CA ALA A 471 1.16 -2.32 41.61
C ALA A 471 2.40 -2.28 42.51
N SER A 472 3.15 -3.38 42.51
CA SER A 472 4.41 -3.53 43.23
C SER A 472 5.57 -2.87 42.45
N SER A 473 6.68 -2.63 43.16
CA SER A 473 7.90 -2.11 42.58
C SER A 473 8.53 -3.09 41.57
N TRP A 474 9.24 -2.54 40.58
CA TRP A 474 9.97 -3.28 39.56
C TRP A 474 10.82 -4.44 40.12
N ASN A 475 11.43 -4.29 41.29
CA ASN A 475 12.27 -5.34 41.90
C ASN A 475 11.54 -6.68 42.12
N THR A 476 10.21 -6.67 42.11
CA THR A 476 9.35 -7.85 42.27
C THR A 476 8.82 -8.40 40.95
N TYR A 477 9.30 -7.92 39.79
CA TYR A 477 8.70 -8.23 38.48
C TYR A 477 8.59 -9.73 38.18
N LYS A 478 9.48 -10.56 38.74
CA LYS A 478 9.43 -12.02 38.55
C LYS A 478 8.22 -12.64 39.25
N THR A 479 7.92 -12.21 40.47
CA THR A 479 6.96 -12.89 41.36
C THR A 479 5.61 -12.18 41.46
N ALA A 480 5.58 -10.85 41.57
CA ALA A 480 4.34 -10.10 41.79
C ALA A 480 3.38 -10.15 40.59
N ASP A 481 2.08 -10.06 40.90
CA ASP A 481 1.00 -10.14 39.91
C ASP A 481 0.84 -8.83 39.12
N VAL A 482 0.96 -7.68 39.79
CA VAL A 482 0.90 -6.36 39.14
C VAL A 482 2.16 -5.60 39.46
N VAL A 483 2.89 -5.15 38.44
CA VAL A 483 4.19 -4.48 38.58
C VAL A 483 4.20 -3.16 37.82
N LYS A 484 4.66 -2.09 38.46
CA LYS A 484 4.87 -0.80 37.79
C LYS A 484 6.21 -0.80 37.07
N ILE A 485 6.18 -0.58 35.76
CA ILE A 485 7.40 -0.35 34.97
C ILE A 485 7.87 1.09 35.24
N PRO A 486 9.12 1.30 35.69
CA PRO A 486 9.65 2.64 35.92
C PRO A 486 10.15 3.27 34.62
N LEU A 487 10.72 4.47 34.71
CA LEU A 487 11.43 5.05 33.57
C LEU A 487 12.58 4.12 33.19
N ILE A 488 12.89 4.05 31.90
CA ILE A 488 13.94 3.16 31.37
C ILE A 488 15.31 3.39 32.05
N ASP A 489 15.58 4.63 32.44
CA ASP A 489 16.81 5.06 33.10
C ASP A 489 16.93 4.53 34.55
N ASP A 490 15.80 4.16 35.18
CA ASP A 490 15.74 3.66 36.56
C ASP A 490 15.77 2.12 36.64
N ILE A 491 15.89 1.41 35.51
CA ILE A 491 15.85 -0.05 35.47
C ILE A 491 17.24 -0.63 35.71
N HIS A 492 17.40 -1.22 36.90
CA HIS A 492 18.61 -1.91 37.30
C HIS A 492 18.32 -3.28 37.95
N PRO A 493 19.12 -4.33 37.65
CA PRO A 493 20.09 -4.40 36.56
C PRO A 493 19.42 -4.36 35.18
N ARG A 494 20.14 -3.89 34.16
CA ARG A 494 19.65 -3.92 32.78
C ARG A 494 19.62 -5.37 32.27
N THR A 495 18.59 -5.71 31.50
CA THR A 495 18.42 -7.03 30.90
C THR A 495 18.77 -7.00 29.41
N GLU A 496 19.08 -8.18 28.85
CA GLU A 496 19.44 -8.31 27.44
C GLU A 496 18.29 -7.95 26.49
N PHE A 497 17.03 -8.15 26.90
CA PHE A 497 15.85 -7.82 26.11
C PHE A 497 15.48 -6.33 26.17
N MET A 498 16.24 -5.46 26.83
CA MET A 498 15.95 -4.01 26.76
C MET A 498 16.25 -3.48 25.34
N PRO A 499 15.58 -2.38 24.90
CA PRO A 499 15.97 -1.67 23.68
C PRO A 499 17.50 -1.49 23.60
N MET A 500 18.18 -1.62 22.46
CA MET A 500 17.67 -1.87 21.11
C MET A 500 17.58 -3.35 20.71
N SER A 501 17.23 -4.25 21.63
CA SER A 501 17.18 -5.68 21.32
C SER A 501 15.96 -6.09 20.50
N ILE A 502 16.13 -7.04 19.58
CA ILE A 502 15.05 -7.70 18.85
C ILE A 502 14.79 -9.12 19.39
N PRO A 503 13.60 -9.71 19.17
CA PRO A 503 13.30 -11.06 19.65
C PRO A 503 14.17 -12.12 18.96
N ALA A 504 14.81 -12.99 19.75
CA ALA A 504 15.75 -14.00 19.25
C ALA A 504 15.13 -14.96 18.21
N ASP A 505 13.91 -15.42 18.43
CA ASP A 505 13.21 -16.41 17.62
C ASP A 505 12.93 -15.97 16.18
N ILE A 506 12.82 -14.67 15.92
CA ILE A 506 12.62 -14.09 14.58
C ILE A 506 13.80 -13.23 14.10
N SER A 507 14.88 -13.16 14.88
CA SER A 507 16.01 -12.25 14.63
C SER A 507 16.65 -12.46 13.26
N GLU A 508 16.89 -13.71 12.86
CA GLU A 508 17.50 -14.02 11.55
C GLU A 508 16.66 -13.51 10.38
N ARG A 509 15.33 -13.70 10.45
CA ARG A 509 14.37 -13.20 9.45
C ARG A 509 14.41 -11.67 9.37
N LEU A 510 14.45 -11.01 10.53
CA LEU A 510 14.51 -9.55 10.61
C LEU A 510 15.83 -9.00 10.06
N ILE A 511 16.96 -9.58 10.45
CA ILE A 511 18.29 -9.13 10.00
C ILE A 511 18.48 -9.40 8.51
N ARG A 512 17.89 -10.47 7.97
CA ARG A 512 17.89 -10.76 6.53
C ARG A 512 17.17 -9.65 5.77
N LEU A 513 15.95 -9.30 6.18
CA LEU A 513 15.09 -8.38 5.45
C LEU A 513 15.37 -6.89 5.69
N TYR A 514 15.62 -6.47 6.93
CA TYR A 514 15.69 -5.05 7.32
C TYR A 514 17.11 -4.61 7.65
N GLY A 515 17.53 -3.46 7.09
CA GLY A 515 18.81 -2.82 7.42
C GLY A 515 18.84 -2.19 8.82
N ASN A 516 17.68 -1.93 9.43
CA ASN A 516 17.55 -1.55 10.84
C ASN A 516 16.40 -2.36 11.51
N PRO A 517 16.68 -3.61 11.94
CA PRO A 517 15.69 -4.51 12.53
C PRO A 517 14.97 -3.94 13.75
N PHE A 518 15.68 -3.20 14.60
CA PHE A 518 15.10 -2.67 15.82
C PHE A 518 14.13 -1.51 15.57
N ALA A 519 14.44 -0.62 14.63
CA ALA A 519 13.50 0.43 14.23
C ALA A 519 12.21 -0.17 13.64
N TRP A 520 12.31 -1.26 12.87
CA TRP A 520 11.13 -2.00 12.41
C TRP A 520 10.34 -2.62 13.56
N PHE A 521 11.02 -3.26 14.53
CA PHE A 521 10.36 -3.87 15.69
C PHE A 521 9.61 -2.83 16.52
N THR A 522 10.27 -1.69 16.80
CA THR A 522 9.67 -0.52 17.43
C THR A 522 8.47 0.01 16.64
N GLY A 523 8.58 0.07 15.31
CA GLY A 523 7.48 0.40 14.41
C GLY A 523 6.27 -0.52 14.56
N GLN A 524 6.45 -1.83 14.77
CA GLN A 524 5.34 -2.77 15.02
C GLN A 524 4.66 -2.55 16.38
N LEU A 525 5.44 -2.25 17.43
CA LEU A 525 4.89 -1.88 18.73
C LEU A 525 4.05 -0.61 18.64
N MET A 526 4.53 0.40 17.90
CA MET A 526 3.80 1.63 17.62
C MET A 526 2.54 1.40 16.79
N LYS A 527 2.60 0.53 15.77
CA LYS A 527 1.45 0.16 14.93
C LYS A 527 0.28 -0.36 15.76
N TYR A 528 0.57 -1.13 16.81
CA TYR A 528 -0.44 -1.67 17.71
C TYR A 528 -0.90 -0.63 18.73
N LEU A 529 0.03 0.09 19.36
CA LEU A 529 -0.28 1.01 20.46
C LEU A 529 -1.00 2.29 19.97
N LEU A 530 -0.64 2.80 18.80
CA LEU A 530 -1.14 4.07 18.24
C LEU A 530 -2.30 3.87 17.26
N ARG A 531 -3.11 2.81 17.44
CA ARG A 531 -4.33 2.62 16.64
C ARG A 531 -5.27 3.79 16.87
N PRO A 532 -5.63 4.58 15.85
CA PRO A 532 -6.43 5.79 16.03
C PRO A 532 -7.88 5.46 16.42
N GLN A 533 -8.51 6.36 17.16
CA GLN A 533 -9.98 6.40 17.28
C GLN A 533 -10.62 6.83 15.94
N ASP A 534 -11.89 6.50 15.73
CA ASP A 534 -12.60 6.78 14.47
C ASP A 534 -12.56 8.26 14.08
N TRP A 535 -12.78 9.16 15.04
CA TRP A 535 -12.72 10.60 14.78
C TRP A 535 -11.33 11.07 14.33
N LEU A 536 -10.26 10.45 14.85
CA LEU A 536 -8.88 10.78 14.49
C LEU A 536 -8.58 10.26 13.08
N MET A 537 -9.07 9.06 12.72
CA MET A 537 -8.99 8.55 11.35
C MET A 537 -9.68 9.48 10.35
N GLU A 538 -10.90 9.93 10.66
CA GLU A 538 -11.64 10.86 9.82
C GLU A 538 -10.93 12.21 9.68
N PHE A 539 -10.39 12.73 10.78
CA PHE A 539 -9.57 13.94 10.77
C PHE A 539 -8.33 13.81 9.86
N MET A 540 -7.59 12.71 9.99
CA MET A 540 -6.40 12.44 9.17
C MET A 540 -6.77 12.29 7.69
N LYS A 541 -7.84 11.54 7.37
CA LYS A 541 -8.32 11.36 5.99
C LYS A 541 -8.68 12.70 5.35
N LYS A 542 -9.43 13.54 6.06
CA LYS A 542 -9.81 14.88 5.57
C LYS A 542 -8.58 15.75 5.31
N LYS A 543 -7.56 15.72 6.18
CA LYS A 543 -6.32 16.48 5.98
C LYS A 543 -5.50 15.94 4.81
N PHE A 544 -5.46 14.62 4.63
CA PHE A 544 -4.81 13.97 3.48
C PHE A 544 -5.40 14.44 2.15
N GLU A 545 -6.73 14.47 2.04
CA GLU A 545 -7.45 14.97 0.86
C GLU A 545 -7.20 16.48 0.62
N GLN A 546 -7.12 17.29 1.67
CA GLN A 546 -6.85 18.73 1.58
C GLN A 546 -5.44 19.05 1.08
N ILE A 547 -4.44 18.34 1.59
CA ILE A 547 -3.03 18.54 1.21
C ILE A 547 -2.77 18.02 -0.20
N LYS A 548 -3.64 17.14 -0.73
CA LYS A 548 -3.44 16.44 -2.01
C LYS A 548 -2.07 15.76 -2.04
N PHE A 549 -1.77 15.03 -0.96
CA PHE A 549 -0.48 14.40 -0.76
C PHE A 549 -0.17 13.43 -1.92
N GLU A 550 0.96 13.62 -2.58
CA GLU A 550 1.33 12.88 -3.79
C GLU A 550 2.84 12.63 -3.81
N THR A 551 3.23 11.43 -4.24
CA THR A 551 4.63 11.04 -4.43
C THR A 551 5.13 11.40 -5.85
N PRO A 552 6.43 11.65 -6.07
CA PRO A 552 7.51 11.66 -5.07
C PRO A 552 7.41 12.86 -4.13
N ILE A 553 7.65 12.64 -2.84
CA ILE A 553 7.70 13.69 -1.80
C ILE A 553 8.73 13.36 -0.72
N VAL A 554 9.48 14.39 -0.31
CA VAL A 554 10.49 14.28 0.77
C VAL A 554 9.95 14.96 2.02
N GLY A 555 10.02 14.28 3.16
CA GLY A 555 9.70 14.85 4.46
C GLY A 555 10.92 15.57 5.03
N ILE A 556 10.75 16.82 5.46
CA ILE A 556 11.74 17.56 6.24
C ILE A 556 11.16 17.85 7.62
N HIS A 557 11.90 17.51 8.67
CA HIS A 557 11.58 17.94 10.02
C HIS A 557 12.69 18.84 10.57
N VAL A 558 12.40 20.14 10.66
CA VAL A 558 13.31 21.15 11.23
C VAL A 558 12.91 21.42 12.66
N ARG A 559 13.81 21.17 13.61
CA ARG A 559 13.59 21.46 15.04
C ARG A 559 14.50 22.60 15.49
N ARG A 560 13.93 23.71 15.96
CA ARG A 560 14.69 24.88 16.43
C ARG A 560 14.45 25.17 17.93
N THR A 561 13.29 25.72 18.26
CA THR A 561 12.99 26.50 19.48
C THR A 561 13.83 26.18 20.74
N ASP A 562 13.39 25.26 21.59
CA ASP A 562 14.02 24.90 22.88
C ASP A 562 15.21 23.94 22.79
N LYS A 563 15.47 23.39 21.59
CA LYS A 563 16.48 22.35 21.39
C LYS A 563 17.82 22.91 20.96
N VAL A 564 17.82 24.04 20.24
CA VAL A 564 19.04 24.73 19.83
C VAL A 564 19.79 25.23 21.07
N GLY A 565 21.01 24.71 21.27
CA GLY A 565 21.89 25.10 22.37
C GLY A 565 21.75 24.29 23.66
N THR A 566 20.83 23.32 23.73
CA THR A 566 20.67 22.40 24.88
C THR A 566 20.88 20.95 24.46
N GLU A 567 20.14 20.50 23.44
CA GLU A 567 20.10 19.10 23.01
C GLU A 567 20.47 18.91 21.53
N ALA A 568 20.48 19.97 20.72
CA ALA A 568 20.84 19.92 19.31
C ALA A 568 21.49 21.24 18.82
N ALA A 569 22.15 21.17 17.68
CA ALA A 569 22.70 22.34 16.99
C ALA A 569 21.64 23.03 16.11
N PHE A 570 21.89 24.30 15.77
CA PHE A 570 21.11 24.98 14.73
C PHE A 570 21.57 24.52 13.35
N HIS A 571 20.61 24.11 12.52
CA HIS A 571 20.84 23.74 11.12
C HIS A 571 20.03 24.66 10.20
N ASP A 572 20.67 25.31 9.23
CA ASP A 572 19.98 26.12 8.21
C ASP A 572 19.20 25.19 7.25
N ILE A 573 18.08 25.67 6.71
CA ILE A 573 17.25 24.89 5.78
C ILE A 573 18.04 24.40 4.55
N SER A 574 19.09 25.12 4.16
CA SER A 574 19.95 24.72 3.04
C SER A 574 20.71 23.42 3.26
N GLU A 575 21.00 23.05 4.50
CA GLU A 575 21.62 21.79 4.84
C GLU A 575 20.66 20.61 4.59
N TYR A 576 19.41 20.74 5.01
CA TYR A 576 18.35 19.76 4.73
C TYR A 576 18.11 19.64 3.22
N MET A 577 17.99 20.78 2.53
CA MET A 577 17.65 20.83 1.10
C MET A 577 18.74 20.24 0.20
N ARG A 578 20.00 20.19 0.65
CA ARG A 578 21.07 19.47 -0.07
C ARG A 578 20.71 18.00 -0.25
N HIS A 579 20.28 17.34 0.83
CA HIS A 579 19.91 15.93 0.80
C HIS A 579 18.56 15.68 0.11
N VAL A 580 17.66 16.66 0.13
CA VAL A 580 16.43 16.62 -0.66
C VAL A 580 16.74 16.66 -2.16
N GLU A 581 17.66 17.52 -2.58
CA GLU A 581 18.10 17.58 -3.99
C GLU A 581 18.80 16.27 -4.39
N ASP A 582 19.65 15.70 -3.53
CA ASP A 582 20.29 14.39 -3.77
C ASP A 582 19.25 13.29 -4.02
N TYR A 583 18.14 13.29 -3.26
CA TYR A 583 17.03 12.36 -3.47
C TYR A 583 16.37 12.57 -4.85
N TYR A 584 16.06 13.80 -5.24
CA TYR A 584 15.40 14.06 -6.52
C TYR A 584 16.29 13.80 -7.74
N ILE A 585 17.60 14.06 -7.64
CA ILE A 585 18.57 13.66 -8.66
C ILE A 585 18.56 12.13 -8.82
N THR A 586 18.59 11.40 -7.69
CA THR A 586 18.51 9.94 -7.67
C THR A 586 17.19 9.43 -8.28
N TYR A 587 16.07 10.05 -7.91
CA TYR A 587 14.75 9.70 -8.43
C TYR A 587 14.66 9.91 -9.94
N GLN A 588 15.19 11.02 -10.46
CA GLN A 588 15.24 11.30 -11.89
C GLN A 588 16.08 10.27 -12.66
N TYR A 589 17.22 9.84 -12.08
CA TYR A 589 18.06 8.80 -12.67
C TYR A 589 17.32 7.45 -12.75
N GLN A 590 16.61 7.08 -11.68
CA GLN A 590 15.82 5.85 -11.62
C GLN A 590 14.58 5.91 -12.52
N ASN A 591 14.08 7.11 -12.83
CA ASN A 591 12.86 7.34 -13.59
C ASN A 591 13.08 8.35 -14.74
N PRO A 592 13.95 8.05 -15.74
CA PRO A 592 14.45 9.03 -16.71
C PRO A 592 13.36 9.67 -17.57
N ASN A 593 12.26 8.96 -17.81
CA ASN A 593 11.14 9.43 -18.64
C ASN A 593 9.97 10.02 -17.82
N SER A 594 10.07 10.02 -16.48
CA SER A 594 9.00 10.51 -15.62
C SER A 594 9.08 12.03 -15.46
N LYS A 595 7.97 12.73 -15.73
CA LYS A 595 7.81 14.13 -15.32
C LYS A 595 7.25 14.13 -13.91
N PHE A 596 7.94 14.78 -12.98
CA PHE A 596 7.51 14.88 -11.58
C PHE A 596 7.70 16.31 -11.05
N THR A 597 6.95 16.61 -9.99
CA THR A 597 7.11 17.85 -9.23
C THR A 597 7.96 17.57 -7.99
N LYS A 598 8.94 18.44 -7.70
CA LYS A 598 9.75 18.35 -6.49
C LYS A 598 8.94 18.83 -5.29
N ARG A 599 8.37 17.89 -4.53
CA ARG A 599 7.51 18.14 -3.36
C ARG A 599 8.26 17.95 -2.05
N VAL A 600 7.99 18.81 -1.08
CA VAL A 600 8.51 18.68 0.29
C VAL A 600 7.38 18.83 1.27
N TYR A 601 7.23 17.87 2.19
CA TYR A 601 6.42 18.09 3.40
C TYR A 601 7.33 18.63 4.50
N LEU A 602 7.10 19.88 4.92
CA LEU A 602 7.91 20.57 5.92
C LEU A 602 7.16 20.61 7.25
N ALA A 603 7.69 19.89 8.24
CA ALA A 603 7.29 19.98 9.64
C ALA A 603 8.33 20.81 10.41
N THR A 604 7.87 21.77 11.20
CA THR A 604 8.74 22.67 11.96
C THR A 604 8.01 23.27 13.15
N ASP A 605 8.74 23.55 14.22
CA ASP A 605 8.27 24.34 15.36
C ASP A 605 8.58 25.85 15.23
N ASP A 606 9.23 26.23 14.13
CA ASP A 606 9.53 27.60 13.74
C ASP A 606 8.82 27.94 12.41
N PRO A 607 7.72 28.73 12.47
CA PRO A 607 6.96 29.11 11.29
C PRO A 607 7.77 29.90 10.24
N SER A 608 8.86 30.57 10.63
CA SER A 608 9.67 31.38 9.70
C SER A 608 10.35 30.53 8.63
N VAL A 609 10.60 29.24 8.92
CA VAL A 609 11.26 28.29 8.02
C VAL A 609 10.46 28.10 6.72
N PHE A 610 9.13 28.20 6.76
CA PHE A 610 8.31 28.10 5.54
C PHE A 610 8.60 29.24 4.55
N ASN A 611 8.77 30.46 5.04
CA ASN A 611 9.07 31.60 4.20
C ASN A 611 10.49 31.49 3.63
N ASP A 612 11.46 31.09 4.47
CA ASP A 612 12.84 30.87 4.04
C ASP A 612 12.92 29.80 2.95
N ALA A 613 12.23 28.66 3.14
CA ALA A 613 12.22 27.55 2.21
C ALA A 613 11.62 27.96 0.84
N ARG A 614 10.44 28.60 0.84
CA ARG A 614 9.78 29.04 -0.41
C ARG A 614 10.57 30.12 -1.15
N THR A 615 11.25 31.00 -0.42
CA THR A 615 12.05 32.08 -1.02
C THR A 615 13.35 31.54 -1.61
N LYS A 616 14.06 30.65 -0.89
CA LYS A 616 15.34 30.09 -1.34
C LYS A 616 15.18 29.00 -2.40
N TYR A 617 14.04 28.30 -2.44
CA TYR A 617 13.81 27.13 -3.32
C TYR A 617 12.49 27.25 -4.10
N PRO A 618 12.38 28.17 -5.06
CA PRO A 618 11.13 28.42 -5.80
C PRO A 618 10.71 27.26 -6.71
N ASP A 619 11.64 26.38 -7.10
CA ASP A 619 11.36 25.20 -7.94
C ASP A 619 10.72 24.03 -7.17
N TYR A 620 10.53 24.19 -5.85
CA TYR A 620 9.97 23.19 -4.95
C TYR A 620 8.59 23.59 -4.46
N VAL A 621 7.69 22.59 -4.35
CA VAL A 621 6.38 22.76 -3.71
C VAL A 621 6.46 22.33 -2.26
N PHE A 622 6.29 23.28 -1.34
CA PHE A 622 6.31 23.02 0.10
C PHE A 622 4.90 22.89 0.69
N TYR A 623 4.59 21.70 1.19
CA TYR A 623 3.44 21.39 2.01
C TYR A 623 3.78 21.52 3.51
N GLY A 624 2.76 21.73 4.33
CA GLY A 624 2.87 21.88 5.78
C GLY A 624 1.92 22.97 6.27
N ASP A 625 1.65 22.97 7.57
CA ASP A 625 0.66 23.86 8.19
C ASP A 625 1.35 24.85 9.13
N THR A 626 1.36 26.13 8.75
CA THR A 626 1.97 27.20 9.57
C THR A 626 1.26 27.39 10.90
N VAL A 627 -0.04 27.05 10.99
CA VAL A 627 -0.81 27.10 12.25
C VAL A 627 -0.36 25.97 13.17
N VAL A 628 -0.09 24.78 12.62
CA VAL A 628 0.51 23.66 13.38
C VAL A 628 1.88 24.07 13.91
N ALA A 629 2.74 24.69 13.08
CA ALA A 629 4.04 25.18 13.52
C ALA A 629 3.95 26.21 14.67
N GLN A 630 2.98 27.14 14.60
CA GLN A 630 2.72 28.09 15.67
C GLN A 630 2.24 27.41 16.97
N SER A 631 1.41 26.36 16.85
CA SER A 631 0.91 25.59 17.99
C SER A 631 1.96 24.71 18.68
N ALA A 632 3.10 24.47 18.02
CA ALA A 632 4.21 23.65 18.54
C ALA A 632 5.21 24.45 19.41
N GLN A 633 5.08 25.79 19.43
CA GLN A 633 5.90 26.70 20.23
C GLN A 633 5.66 26.50 21.74
N LEU A 634 6.67 26.81 22.56
CA LEU A 634 6.71 26.50 23.99
C LEU A 634 5.47 26.95 24.79
N ASN A 635 4.86 28.06 24.41
CA ASN A 635 3.69 28.65 25.08
C ASN A 635 2.36 27.96 24.74
N THR A 636 2.27 27.21 23.65
CA THR A 636 1.03 26.58 23.14
C THR A 636 1.14 25.06 22.98
N ARG A 637 2.34 24.50 23.23
CA ARG A 637 2.71 23.09 22.98
C ARG A 637 1.85 22.04 23.68
N TYR A 638 1.31 22.34 24.87
CA TYR A 638 0.56 21.35 25.65
C TYR A 638 -0.95 21.62 25.55
N GLY A 639 -1.61 20.80 24.73
CA GLY A 639 -3.06 20.81 24.55
C GLY A 639 -3.50 19.99 23.34
N THR A 640 -4.80 19.72 23.25
CA THR A 640 -5.37 18.79 22.26
C THR A 640 -5.15 19.24 20.81
N GLU A 641 -5.18 20.54 20.53
CA GLU A 641 -4.95 21.06 19.17
C GLU A 641 -3.47 20.94 18.74
N SER A 642 -2.53 21.21 19.65
CA SER A 642 -1.10 20.99 19.41
C SER A 642 -0.79 19.49 19.23
N LEU A 643 -1.48 18.62 20.00
CA LEU A 643 -1.41 17.17 19.82
C LEU A 643 -1.87 16.76 18.41
N LYS A 644 -3.03 17.23 17.94
CA LYS A 644 -3.48 16.94 16.57
C LYS A 644 -2.47 17.41 15.52
N GLY A 645 -1.86 18.58 15.74
CA GLY A 645 -0.81 19.12 14.88
C GLY A 645 0.42 18.21 14.79
N VAL A 646 1.02 17.83 15.93
CA VAL A 646 2.21 16.96 15.92
C VAL A 646 1.89 15.55 15.38
N LEU A 647 0.70 15.02 15.64
CA LEU A 647 0.25 13.76 15.05
C LEU A 647 0.17 13.84 13.53
N LEU A 648 -0.34 14.96 13.01
CA LEU A 648 -0.44 15.21 11.58
C LEU A 648 0.94 15.29 10.92
N ASP A 649 1.86 16.04 11.54
CA ASP A 649 3.24 16.16 11.05
C ASP A 649 3.95 14.81 11.04
N ILE A 650 3.90 14.06 12.14
CA ILE A 650 4.49 12.71 12.20
C ILE A 650 3.90 11.80 11.13
N HIS A 651 2.57 11.85 10.93
CA HIS A 651 1.89 11.04 9.93
C HIS A 651 2.43 11.33 8.52
N PHE A 652 2.43 12.60 8.08
CA PHE A 652 2.93 12.94 6.74
C PHE A 652 4.43 12.74 6.58
N LEU A 653 5.25 13.01 7.61
CA LEU A 653 6.67 12.67 7.59
C LEU A 653 6.90 11.17 7.38
N SER A 654 6.10 10.32 8.04
CA SER A 654 6.19 8.86 7.91
C SER A 654 5.70 8.32 6.55
N LEU A 655 4.82 9.06 5.87
CA LEU A 655 4.30 8.72 4.54
C LEU A 655 5.20 9.18 3.40
N SER A 656 6.13 10.10 3.65
CA SER A 656 7.11 10.55 2.66
C SER A 656 7.98 9.41 2.13
N ASP A 657 8.52 9.58 0.92
CA ASP A 657 9.38 8.57 0.29
C ASP A 657 10.79 8.55 0.88
N TYR A 658 11.22 9.70 1.41
CA TYR A 658 12.50 9.95 2.06
C TYR A 658 12.33 10.98 3.19
N LEU A 659 13.14 10.89 4.22
CA LEU A 659 13.10 11.77 5.39
C LEU A 659 14.46 12.46 5.60
N VAL A 660 14.46 13.78 5.79
CA VAL A 660 15.66 14.55 6.17
C VAL A 660 15.36 15.28 7.46
N CYS A 661 16.15 15.03 8.50
CA CYS A 661 15.84 15.56 9.83
C CYS A 661 17.05 15.52 10.77
N THR A 662 16.83 15.90 12.03
CA THR A 662 17.73 15.60 13.13
C THR A 662 17.20 14.43 13.96
N PHE A 663 18.02 13.40 14.14
CA PHE A 663 17.69 12.25 14.99
C PHE A 663 17.87 12.54 16.47
N SER A 664 18.47 13.67 16.87
CA SER A 664 18.30 14.18 18.24
C SER A 664 16.82 14.42 18.59
N SER A 665 15.99 14.76 17.60
CA SER A 665 14.55 14.95 17.79
C SER A 665 13.77 13.64 17.81
N GLN A 666 13.05 13.40 18.91
CA GLN A 666 12.13 12.28 19.06
C GLN A 666 11.03 12.26 18.00
N VAL A 667 10.56 13.43 17.54
CA VAL A 667 9.52 13.52 16.50
C VAL A 667 10.00 12.86 15.20
N CYS A 668 11.26 13.08 14.81
CA CYS A 668 11.79 12.46 13.61
C CYS A 668 11.94 10.95 13.80
N ARG A 669 12.43 10.50 14.96
CA ARG A 669 12.61 9.07 15.23
C ARG A 669 11.27 8.32 15.21
N VAL A 670 10.22 8.90 15.79
CA VAL A 670 8.85 8.35 15.72
C VAL A 670 8.37 8.28 14.26
N ALA A 671 8.56 9.32 13.47
CA ALA A 671 8.17 9.31 12.05
C ALA A 671 8.93 8.23 11.26
N TYR A 672 10.23 8.06 11.52
CA TYR A 672 11.07 7.02 10.92
C TYR A 672 10.66 5.60 11.33
N GLU A 673 10.30 5.38 12.60
CA GLU A 673 9.81 4.09 13.11
C GLU A 673 8.45 3.73 12.51
N ILE A 674 7.53 4.70 12.39
CA ILE A 674 6.24 4.51 11.73
C ILE A 674 6.43 4.25 10.23
N MET A 675 7.40 4.90 9.57
CA MET A 675 7.71 4.65 8.16
C MET A 675 8.01 3.16 7.91
N GLN A 676 8.71 2.48 8.83
CA GLN A 676 9.07 1.06 8.70
C GLN A 676 7.86 0.12 8.61
N GLN A 677 6.66 0.58 8.98
CA GLN A 677 5.42 -0.19 8.89
C GLN A 677 4.92 -0.36 7.45
N ARG A 678 5.32 0.53 6.54
CA ARG A 678 4.85 0.59 5.15
C ARG A 678 5.92 0.19 4.15
N VAL A 679 7.17 0.58 4.40
CA VAL A 679 8.26 0.38 3.45
C VAL A 679 8.99 -0.93 3.73
N ILE A 680 9.36 -1.63 2.66
CA ILE A 680 10.26 -2.78 2.71
C ILE A 680 11.68 -2.22 2.82
N ASP A 681 12.37 -2.56 3.91
CA ASP A 681 13.70 -2.03 4.27
C ASP A 681 13.83 -0.51 4.16
N GLY A 682 13.30 0.22 5.17
CA GLY A 682 13.35 1.68 5.22
C GLY A 682 14.65 2.25 5.78
N ALA A 683 15.68 1.42 6.01
CA ALA A 683 16.90 1.85 6.69
C ALA A 683 17.62 3.00 5.99
N TRP A 684 17.62 2.99 4.66
CA TRP A 684 18.28 4.01 3.83
C TRP A 684 17.38 5.21 3.50
N ARG A 685 16.08 5.18 3.84
CA ARG A 685 15.09 6.21 3.47
C ARG A 685 15.13 7.45 4.39
N VAL A 686 16.22 7.63 5.12
CA VAL A 686 16.40 8.73 6.06
C VAL A 686 17.83 9.26 5.98
N GLN A 687 17.97 10.57 6.03
CA GLN A 687 19.23 11.26 6.25
C GLN A 687 19.13 12.11 7.54
N PRO A 688 19.68 11.61 8.66
CA PRO A 688 19.88 12.46 9.83
C PRO A 688 21.04 13.44 9.60
N LEU A 689 20.94 14.64 10.16
CA LEU A 689 22.00 15.67 10.12
C LEU A 689 22.91 15.62 11.34
N ASP A 690 22.53 14.90 12.39
CA ASP A 690 23.25 14.84 13.67
C ASP A 690 23.43 13.39 14.15
N ASP A 691 22.58 12.90 15.06
CA ASP A 691 22.72 11.60 15.69
C ASP A 691 22.48 10.46 14.69
N VAL A 692 23.09 9.31 14.96
CA VAL A 692 22.63 8.03 14.38
C VAL A 692 21.28 7.65 15.00
N TYR A 693 20.58 6.68 14.43
CA TYR A 693 19.33 6.21 15.04
C TYR A 693 19.62 5.65 16.45
N TYR A 694 18.82 6.08 17.43
CA TYR A 694 18.90 5.58 18.81
C TYR A 694 17.53 5.60 19.50
N PHE A 695 17.41 4.76 20.52
CA PHE A 695 16.31 4.73 21.47
C PHE A 695 16.79 5.22 22.84
N GLY A 696 16.09 6.21 23.42
CA GLY A 696 16.50 6.80 24.69
C GLY A 696 16.52 5.75 25.81
N GLY A 697 17.66 5.61 26.51
CA GLY A 697 17.85 4.60 27.55
C GLY A 697 18.14 3.19 27.01
N GLN A 698 18.60 3.04 25.77
CA GLN A 698 19.00 1.75 25.19
C GLN A 698 20.20 1.09 25.88
N ASN A 699 20.35 -0.22 25.66
CA ASN A 699 21.57 -0.99 25.87
C ASN A 699 22.68 -0.46 24.96
N PRO A 700 23.96 -0.71 25.30
CA PRO A 700 25.09 -0.22 24.53
C PRO A 700 24.94 -0.55 23.03
N HIS A 701 25.13 0.49 22.21
CA HIS A 701 25.18 0.38 20.75
C HIS A 701 26.62 0.09 20.36
N ASN A 702 26.86 -1.14 19.91
CA ASN A 702 28.20 -1.61 19.60
C ASN A 702 28.35 -1.97 18.13
N GLN A 703 29.55 -1.79 17.63
CA GLN A 703 30.01 -2.28 16.35
C GLN A 703 31.18 -3.25 16.54
N ARG A 704 31.40 -4.12 15.57
CA ARG A 704 32.57 -5.00 15.48
C ARG A 704 33.53 -4.46 14.43
N ALA A 705 34.78 -4.27 14.80
CA ALA A 705 35.84 -3.96 13.85
C ALA A 705 36.02 -5.13 12.86
N VAL A 706 35.88 -4.86 11.56
CA VAL A 706 36.10 -5.88 10.51
C VAL A 706 37.47 -5.77 9.86
N ILE A 707 38.14 -4.63 10.02
CA ILE A 707 39.49 -4.36 9.50
C ILE A 707 40.26 -3.59 10.58
N SER A 708 41.47 -4.05 10.92
CA SER A 708 42.34 -3.31 11.85
C SER A 708 42.61 -1.88 11.37
N HIS A 709 42.78 -0.97 12.32
CA HIS A 709 43.07 0.42 12.06
C HIS A 709 44.19 0.91 12.98
N LYS A 710 45.21 1.49 12.35
CA LYS A 710 46.18 2.32 13.02
C LYS A 710 45.78 3.78 12.81
N ALA A 711 45.65 4.53 13.90
CA ALA A 711 45.34 5.94 13.88
C ALA A 711 46.34 6.71 12.99
N ILE A 712 45.81 7.49 12.06
CA ILE A 712 46.56 8.34 11.12
C ILE A 712 46.58 9.78 11.65
N TRP A 713 45.44 10.27 12.14
CA TRP A 713 45.31 11.62 12.69
C TRP A 713 45.25 11.62 14.22
N PRO A 714 45.63 12.74 14.89
CA PRO A 714 45.72 12.80 16.35
C PRO A 714 44.41 12.56 17.10
N ASN A 715 43.27 12.73 16.43
CA ASN A 715 41.93 12.53 16.97
C ASN A 715 41.36 11.13 16.70
N GLU A 716 42.11 10.26 15.99
CA GLU A 716 41.74 8.86 15.78
C GLU A 716 42.28 7.94 16.89
N PHE A 717 41.68 6.77 17.05
CA PHE A 717 42.24 5.71 17.89
C PHE A 717 42.52 4.43 17.09
N SER A 718 43.43 3.59 17.61
CA SER A 718 43.79 2.33 16.95
C SER A 718 43.01 1.15 17.54
N PHE A 719 42.66 0.20 16.70
CA PHE A 719 41.97 -1.04 17.09
C PHE A 719 42.33 -2.18 16.15
N GLU A 720 42.22 -3.40 16.65
CA GLU A 720 42.40 -4.61 15.84
C GLU A 720 41.07 -5.15 15.34
N ARG A 721 41.13 -6.00 14.31
CA ARG A 721 39.98 -6.76 13.85
C ARG A 721 39.32 -7.51 15.03
N ASP A 722 38.00 -7.60 14.99
CA ASP A 722 37.11 -8.22 15.97
C ASP A 722 36.96 -7.49 17.32
N HIS A 723 37.69 -6.39 17.55
CA HIS A 723 37.45 -5.51 18.69
C HIS A 723 36.02 -4.96 18.68
N ILE A 724 35.45 -4.76 19.87
CA ILE A 724 34.11 -4.19 20.06
C ILE A 724 34.25 -2.69 20.29
N ILE A 725 33.60 -1.90 19.44
CA ILE A 725 33.59 -0.44 19.50
C ILE A 725 32.20 -0.02 19.99
N GLY A 726 32.13 0.70 21.11
CA GLY A 726 30.90 1.40 21.51
C GLY A 726 30.75 2.67 20.70
N THR A 727 29.74 2.73 19.85
CA THR A 727 29.51 3.85 18.94
C THR A 727 28.80 4.98 19.66
N GLU A 728 29.32 6.20 19.51
CA GLU A 728 28.69 7.43 20.00
C GLU A 728 27.91 8.14 18.88
N GLY A 729 28.37 8.05 17.63
CA GLY A 729 27.69 8.64 16.47
C GLY A 729 28.54 8.61 15.20
N ASN A 730 27.93 8.98 14.08
CA ASN A 730 28.57 9.14 12.77
C ASN A 730 28.63 10.63 12.45
N HIS A 731 29.78 11.13 11.97
CA HIS A 731 29.95 12.54 11.61
C HIS A 731 29.57 12.84 10.16
N TRP A 732 29.07 11.84 9.41
CA TRP A 732 28.63 11.94 8.02
C TRP A 732 29.72 12.49 7.07
N ASN A 733 30.98 12.21 7.41
CA ASN A 733 32.18 12.66 6.69
C ASN A 733 33.21 11.53 6.49
N GLY A 734 32.76 10.26 6.57
CA GLY A 734 33.60 9.07 6.51
C GLY A 734 34.15 8.58 7.85
N PHE A 735 33.94 9.35 8.94
CA PHE A 735 34.35 8.99 10.28
C PHE A 735 33.18 8.89 11.24
N SER A 736 33.29 7.94 12.16
CA SER A 736 32.44 7.79 13.32
C SER A 736 33.24 8.06 14.59
N LYS A 737 32.55 8.37 15.68
CA LYS A 737 33.14 8.55 17.01
C LYS A 737 32.71 7.41 17.92
N GLY A 738 33.64 6.93 18.74
CA GLY A 738 33.36 5.86 19.68
C GLY A 738 34.52 5.53 20.60
N SER A 739 34.35 4.42 21.32
CA SER A 739 35.31 3.89 22.28
C SER A 739 35.54 2.40 22.07
N ASP A 740 36.80 1.97 21.93
CA ASP A 740 37.15 0.55 21.93
C ASP A 740 36.95 -0.02 23.35
N LYS A 741 36.04 -0.96 23.49
CA LYS A 741 35.71 -1.61 24.77
C LYS A 741 36.82 -2.52 25.28
N THR A 742 37.77 -2.89 24.42
CA THR A 742 38.87 -3.80 24.74
C THR A 742 40.02 -3.08 25.42
N ASN A 743 40.40 -1.90 24.91
CA ASN A 743 41.57 -1.14 25.38
C ASN A 743 41.22 0.23 26.00
N GLY A 744 39.95 0.66 25.94
CA GLY A 744 39.46 1.91 26.52
C GLY A 744 39.80 3.18 25.72
N GLN A 745 40.49 3.06 24.58
CA GLN A 745 40.78 4.22 23.74
C GLN A 745 39.50 4.76 23.11
N SER A 746 39.42 6.08 22.96
CA SER A 746 38.26 6.76 22.39
C SER A 746 38.71 7.85 21.42
N GLY A 747 37.91 8.10 20.39
CA GLY A 747 38.23 9.05 19.35
C GLY A 747 37.44 8.77 18.07
N LEU A 748 37.97 9.25 16.95
CA LEU A 748 37.43 8.96 15.64
C LEU A 748 37.95 7.63 15.10
N TYR A 749 37.15 7.00 14.25
CA TYR A 749 37.55 5.87 13.44
C TYR A 749 36.86 5.92 12.07
N PRO A 750 37.48 5.37 11.01
CA PRO A 750 36.83 5.30 9.71
C PRO A 750 35.59 4.40 9.77
N SER A 751 34.42 4.94 9.43
CA SER A 751 33.13 4.26 9.61
C SER A 751 33.06 2.92 8.87
N TYR A 752 33.67 2.83 7.68
CA TYR A 752 33.66 1.61 6.85
C TYR A 752 34.45 0.42 7.43
N LYS A 753 35.20 0.62 8.52
CA LYS A 753 36.01 -0.44 9.16
C LYS A 753 35.28 -1.19 10.27
N ALA A 754 34.04 -0.82 10.56
CA ALA A 754 33.24 -1.44 11.60
C ALA A 754 31.84 -1.79 11.08
N GLU A 755 31.24 -2.82 11.66
CA GLU A 755 29.90 -3.30 11.32
C GLU A 755 29.00 -3.34 12.54
N GLU A 756 27.72 -3.03 12.37
CA GLU A 756 26.73 -3.03 13.45
C GLU A 756 26.56 -4.40 14.09
N ILE A 757 26.57 -4.45 15.42
CA ILE A 757 26.18 -5.62 16.19
C ILE A 757 24.72 -5.45 16.57
N VAL A 758 23.84 -6.23 15.94
CA VAL A 758 22.41 -6.23 16.27
C VAL A 758 22.23 -6.87 17.64
N ASN A 759 21.61 -6.14 18.57
CA ASN A 759 21.29 -6.68 19.88
C ASN A 759 20.12 -7.67 19.74
N ILE A 760 20.33 -8.90 20.20
CA ILE A 760 19.33 -9.96 20.20
C ILE A 760 19.05 -10.33 21.66
N GLY A 761 17.79 -10.34 22.06
CA GLY A 761 17.39 -10.69 23.42
C GLY A 761 16.43 -11.87 23.44
N GLU A 762 16.58 -12.74 24.44
CA GLU A 762 15.61 -13.79 24.72
C GLU A 762 14.30 -13.18 25.22
N MET A 763 13.23 -13.42 24.46
CA MET A 763 11.90 -12.89 24.71
C MET A 763 10.88 -14.04 24.65
N TYR A 764 9.72 -13.85 25.27
CA TYR A 764 8.63 -14.80 25.16
C TYR A 764 8.25 -15.02 23.68
N THR A 765 8.17 -16.27 23.26
CA THR A 765 8.05 -16.65 21.84
C THR A 765 6.61 -16.81 21.35
N TYR A 766 5.63 -16.73 22.26
CA TYR A 766 4.19 -16.86 21.94
C TYR A 766 3.89 -18.11 21.10
N PRO A 767 4.22 -19.33 21.58
CA PRO A 767 4.03 -20.57 20.82
C PRO A 767 2.56 -20.85 20.45
N GLU A 768 1.61 -20.21 21.15
CA GLU A 768 0.18 -20.28 20.87
C GLU A 768 -0.20 -19.57 19.56
N ILE A 769 0.66 -18.68 19.07
CA ILE A 769 0.46 -17.94 17.83
C ILE A 769 1.35 -18.56 16.75
N GLN A 770 0.75 -19.45 15.96
CA GLN A 770 1.31 -19.94 14.71
C GLN A 770 0.48 -19.36 13.57
N ILE A 771 1.13 -18.68 12.63
CA ILE A 771 0.50 -18.26 11.38
C ILE A 771 0.87 -19.32 10.35
N GLU A 772 -0.10 -20.08 9.88
CA GLU A 772 0.12 -21.04 8.79
C GLU A 772 0.48 -20.29 7.50
N GLU A 773 1.36 -20.85 6.67
CA GLU A 773 1.72 -20.27 5.35
C GLU A 773 0.49 -20.01 4.47
N ASN A 774 -0.62 -20.74 4.69
CA ASN A 774 -1.87 -20.60 3.94
C ASN A 774 -2.74 -19.41 4.38
N ASP A 775 -2.43 -18.79 5.53
CA ASP A 775 -3.12 -17.60 6.02
C ASP A 775 -2.46 -16.29 5.51
N LEU A 776 -1.36 -16.37 4.75
CA LEU A 776 -0.56 -15.27 4.20
C LEU A 776 -0.79 -15.10 2.69
#